data_AF-A0A023WRG7-F1
#
_entry.id   AF-A0A023WRG7-F1
#
_cell.length_a   1.000
_cell.length_b   1.000
_cell.length_c   1.000
_cell.angle_alpha   90.00
_cell.angle_beta   90.00
_cell.angle_gamma   90.00
#
_symmetry.space_group_name_H-M   'P 1'
#
loop_
_entity.id
_entity.type
_entity.pdbx_description
1 polymer ?
#
loop_
_entity_poly.entity_id
_entity_poly.type
_entity_poly.pdbx_seq_one_letter_code
_entity_poly.pdbx_strand_id
1 'polypeptide(L)'
;MTSERLSSFDSVRRNVAQDSAAISEVLEQSDWFCHAADFDPRSGQALPQSLSVFLARVAGYSPPEAGSPCRDRLWRITEHCRAAVDRLVRGLNEAPCREQALLPAHAVRELDATSFIKLSNRPGRNLREKLAGNPYLQGVRRFQSVDLPENRLFKACMVRLAQHLELCGARHDRQDDLLVTILSWLRSGEARDIGNWENLPPNNTLLSHRDYRRVWDAWRWMQTLEDDTARDLSEVHARRQTRHRWITYSRIWSEGRHCLADMPIFFDFDTFEIRPWFNSVAMQSVPEKIKRDTRIEVRIPVCVDLATSLPRYAAGKTARYLPGSFLWQQWQGENTEVALDLFTSDAIYRHPQVTTLFPTDLFFSKAAPEHLDRAARAFTSRLHEVFRSDTLIWLVPDALSDFELDVTRRNLNARFQGAVPLPRSIAAAVQRVDYSKVNAGFPIVVIDNVGGTTCVTRLVARFDPALKDKLPETRGFYWERHPPVILSDTPAQESEPGCAITSIDDQDQWHPPAVPARPASLDTSMLKQDPRIGGFAFSIIVTDSPVSGGLHFHALQQRAGEIPLWRDQIPELTIKALKDGRQQRFQLVSRGTTVTPIRGRPVRIEVKEDFTLPAKRPFYQFPLFLGDSSEDLGYSARLDSSAFPLEESVDCALHLTFEYGADDPYQLTFIPRNGAFAHVRATWRRTRDLVVTDAPAPEYPAPMAWADLRHVPKPGSSETTDLLDWITRAIARLDQDIYIRPRARTKAVICREWRPDKNGGYFTFATTNTTQERVFVHQKNILDGHAYTDFNVGDSISFERHEQDGKCSGRRVAGEHHEEVQRLKRFDETTSKDLVTQIRKSLYYPVIQTWRDGRSIDDADCPGVFAEAARIHIDYLVSLLAEDDLPASVKNAIFVLMCCMHKDAPSTFIQHLARELEKGSFRNPQAIGFALGRLDEPWQRALFSGLMRNITESVLRIFACAIWRDRHFVEQFDSAQMTMVLTSLNVALGQINPCPRKKSAKDDRAAVNWMRATTELLELLLGVLRTREAADVRLRMLLQPHQQITKALARRVERVSELVEESTAILSCRVQINIEKPDGDHTPDLLFALRLYLTGDDGANAIHISRISDSQDE
;
A
#
# COMPACT_ATOMS: atom_id res chain seq x y z
N MET A 1 13.24 49.66 82.22
CA MET A 1 12.19 49.77 81.19
C MET A 1 12.68 49.02 79.97
N THR A 2 12.39 47.71 79.90
CA THR A 2 11.25 47.11 79.16
C THR A 2 11.43 47.28 77.64
N SER A 3 11.42 46.27 76.79
CA SER A 3 11.13 44.84 76.93
C SER A 3 11.52 44.23 75.57
N GLU A 4 12.64 43.50 75.51
CA GLU A 4 12.91 42.59 74.40
C GLU A 4 11.78 41.56 74.32
N ARG A 5 11.04 41.53 73.20
CA ARG A 5 10.11 40.43 72.91
C ARG A 5 10.96 39.21 72.54
N LEU A 6 11.38 38.46 73.55
CA LEU A 6 11.60 37.02 73.44
C LEU A 6 10.34 36.42 72.82
N SER A 7 10.47 35.88 71.61
CA SER A 7 9.49 34.93 71.07
C SER A 7 9.30 33.84 72.12
N SER A 8 8.06 33.63 72.57
CA SER A 8 7.82 32.65 73.63
C SER A 8 8.27 31.27 73.17
N PHE A 9 8.82 30.47 74.07
CA PHE A 9 9.14 29.06 73.81
C PHE A 9 7.95 28.29 73.20
N ASP A 10 6.71 28.75 73.43
CA ASP A 10 5.49 28.22 72.79
C ASP A 10 5.35 28.58 71.31
N SER A 11 5.81 29.75 70.83
CA SER A 11 5.78 30.07 69.39
C SER A 11 6.87 29.30 68.63
N VAL A 12 8.04 29.10 69.25
CA VAL A 12 9.12 28.28 68.68
C VAL A 12 8.73 26.80 68.70
N ARG A 13 8.14 26.28 69.79
CA ARG A 13 7.60 24.91 69.83
C ARG A 13 6.42 24.70 68.88
N ARG A 14 5.54 25.69 68.70
CA ARG A 14 4.46 25.63 67.69
C ARG A 14 5.01 25.63 66.27
N ASN A 15 5.99 26.47 65.95
CA ASN A 15 6.63 26.47 64.63
C ASN A 15 7.35 25.13 64.37
N VAL A 16 8.12 24.61 65.34
CA VAL A 16 8.80 23.32 65.20
C VAL A 16 7.81 22.14 65.08
N ALA A 17 6.69 22.17 65.82
CA ALA A 17 5.65 21.15 65.71
C ALA A 17 4.86 21.26 64.38
N GLN A 18 4.63 22.47 63.90
CA GLN A 18 3.94 22.75 62.64
C GLN A 18 4.82 22.38 61.43
N ASP A 19 6.13 22.66 61.49
CA ASP A 19 7.12 22.24 60.50
C ASP A 19 7.28 20.72 60.51
N SER A 20 7.31 20.08 61.69
CA SER A 20 7.35 18.62 61.81
C SER A 20 6.10 17.95 61.24
N ALA A 21 4.92 18.55 61.39
CA ALA A 21 3.68 18.03 60.81
C ALA A 21 3.65 18.19 59.28
N ALA A 22 4.08 19.35 58.77
CA ALA A 22 4.17 19.60 57.33
C ALA A 22 5.18 18.66 56.64
N ILE A 23 6.33 18.41 57.26
CA ILE A 23 7.32 17.44 56.76
C ILE A 23 6.74 16.03 56.70
N SER A 24 6.07 15.58 57.77
CA SER A 24 5.43 14.25 57.78
C SER A 24 4.37 14.13 56.69
N GLU A 25 3.59 15.19 56.45
CA GLU A 25 2.57 15.18 55.40
C GLU A 25 3.18 15.13 53.99
N VAL A 26 4.24 15.89 53.72
CA VAL A 26 4.93 15.86 52.42
C VAL A 26 5.53 14.49 52.13
N LEU A 27 6.10 13.83 53.15
CA LEU A 27 6.61 12.47 53.03
C LEU A 27 5.48 11.48 52.70
N GLU A 28 4.35 11.52 53.42
CA GLU A 28 3.19 10.67 53.12
C GLU A 28 2.62 10.94 51.72
N GLN A 29 2.58 12.21 51.29
CA GLN A 29 2.16 12.59 49.95
C GLN A 29 3.11 12.01 48.88
N SER A 30 4.42 12.07 49.09
CA SER A 30 5.42 11.49 48.20
C SER A 30 5.30 9.96 48.13
N ASP A 31 5.06 9.29 49.25
CA ASP A 31 4.87 7.84 49.30
C ASP A 31 3.62 7.42 48.55
N TRP A 32 2.52 8.13 48.80
CA TRP A 32 1.27 7.96 48.06
C TRP A 32 1.47 8.10 46.55
N PHE A 33 2.20 9.11 46.10
CA PHE A 33 2.49 9.31 44.68
C PHE A 33 3.36 8.17 44.12
N CYS A 34 4.43 7.78 44.83
CA CYS A 34 5.30 6.68 44.43
C CYS A 34 4.60 5.31 44.45
N HIS A 35 3.53 5.16 45.22
CA HIS A 35 2.67 3.99 45.17
C HIS A 35 1.75 4.01 43.94
N ALA A 36 1.21 5.18 43.60
CA ALA A 36 0.25 5.32 42.51
C ALA A 36 0.90 5.35 41.11
N ALA A 37 2.15 5.81 41.00
CA ALA A 37 2.88 5.94 39.74
C ALA A 37 3.86 4.76 39.49
N ASP A 38 3.95 4.30 38.23
CA ASP A 38 5.09 3.52 37.72
C ASP A 38 6.14 4.45 37.15
N PHE A 39 7.39 3.99 37.10
CA PHE A 39 8.51 4.79 36.59
C PHE A 39 9.36 3.98 35.63
N ASP A 40 9.79 4.63 34.55
CA ASP A 40 10.66 4.03 33.56
C ASP A 40 12.02 3.67 34.19
N PRO A 41 12.45 2.40 34.18
CA PRO A 41 13.74 2.01 34.72
C PRO A 41 14.93 2.71 34.03
N ARG A 42 14.78 3.20 32.80
CA ARG A 42 15.86 3.85 32.04
C ARG A 42 15.99 5.34 32.33
N SER A 43 14.92 6.11 32.17
CA SER A 43 14.92 7.57 32.38
C SER A 43 14.57 7.97 33.81
N GLY A 44 13.93 7.08 34.55
CA GLY A 44 13.32 7.34 35.84
C GLY A 44 12.06 8.22 35.77
N GLN A 45 11.61 8.66 34.61
CA GLN A 45 10.37 9.45 34.51
C GLN A 45 9.14 8.60 34.83
N ALA A 46 8.09 9.23 35.33
CA ALA A 46 6.83 8.55 35.61
C ALA A 46 6.14 8.15 34.30
N LEU A 47 5.67 6.91 34.24
CA LEU A 47 5.03 6.34 33.06
C LEU A 47 3.53 6.70 33.06
N PRO A 48 2.97 7.08 31.90
CA PRO A 48 1.53 7.18 31.76
C PRO A 48 0.85 5.85 32.08
N GLN A 49 -0.31 5.91 32.75
CA GLN A 49 -1.13 4.73 33.07
C GLN A 49 -2.58 4.99 32.69
N SER A 50 -3.39 3.93 32.61
CA SER A 50 -4.83 4.10 32.47
C SER A 50 -5.42 4.65 33.79
N LEU A 51 -6.50 5.42 33.68
CA LEU A 51 -7.24 5.94 34.82
C LEU A 51 -7.67 4.82 35.75
N SER A 52 -8.19 3.71 35.21
CA SER A 52 -8.65 2.59 36.05
C SER A 52 -7.51 1.96 36.87
N VAL A 53 -6.33 1.76 36.28
CA VAL A 53 -5.15 1.22 36.99
C VAL A 53 -4.68 2.19 38.07
N PHE A 54 -4.60 3.48 37.74
CA PHE A 54 -4.22 4.51 38.70
C PHE A 54 -5.19 4.57 39.89
N LEU A 55 -6.52 4.61 39.64
CA LEU A 55 -7.53 4.65 40.70
C LEU A 55 -7.51 3.39 41.57
N ALA A 56 -7.25 2.21 40.98
CA ALA A 56 -7.10 0.96 41.71
C ALA A 56 -5.89 0.98 42.65
N ARG A 57 -4.75 1.54 42.23
CA ARG A 57 -3.56 1.73 43.08
C ARG A 57 -3.83 2.70 44.21
N VAL A 58 -4.49 3.83 43.93
CA VAL A 58 -4.90 4.79 44.96
C VAL A 58 -5.83 4.13 45.98
N ALA A 59 -6.75 3.26 45.55
CA ALA A 59 -7.67 2.54 46.43
C ALA A 59 -6.95 1.51 47.33
N GLY A 60 -5.87 0.92 46.81
CA GLY A 60 -5.04 -0.06 47.52
C GLY A 60 -3.95 0.56 48.41
N TYR A 61 -3.80 1.89 48.42
CA TYR A 61 -2.78 2.56 49.21
C TYR A 61 -3.09 2.50 50.71
N SER A 62 -2.06 2.20 51.50
CA SER A 62 -2.07 2.36 52.95
C SER A 62 -0.78 3.07 53.36
N PRO A 63 -0.85 4.13 54.19
CA PRO A 63 0.35 4.82 54.66
C PRO A 63 1.31 3.87 55.40
N PRO A 64 2.62 4.10 55.30
CA PRO A 64 3.60 3.31 56.05
C PRO A 64 3.43 3.50 57.57
N GLU A 65 3.68 2.44 58.34
CA GLU A 65 3.69 2.51 59.81
C GLU A 65 4.78 3.48 60.31
N ALA A 66 4.57 4.11 61.47
CA ALA A 66 5.53 5.04 62.04
C ALA A 66 6.89 4.35 62.26
N GLY A 67 7.96 4.92 61.71
CA GLY A 67 9.32 4.35 61.76
C GLY A 67 9.68 3.44 60.57
N SER A 68 8.72 3.09 59.71
CA SER A 68 8.99 2.38 58.45
C SER A 68 9.52 3.33 57.36
N PRO A 69 10.37 2.84 56.42
CA PRO A 69 10.86 3.66 55.32
C PRO A 69 9.73 4.17 54.43
N CYS A 70 9.74 5.47 54.17
CA CYS A 70 8.81 6.17 53.29
C CYS A 70 9.41 6.27 51.87
N ARG A 71 8.61 6.10 50.81
CA ARG A 71 9.05 6.32 49.42
C ARG A 71 9.09 7.81 49.11
N ASP A 72 10.27 8.41 49.25
CA ASP A 72 10.52 9.83 49.01
C ASP A 72 11.47 10.06 47.81
N ARG A 73 11.97 11.30 47.65
CA ARG A 73 12.95 11.65 46.60
C ARG A 73 14.24 10.84 46.72
N LEU A 74 14.73 10.58 47.93
CA LEU A 74 15.93 9.77 48.13
C LEU A 74 15.68 8.31 47.77
N TRP A 75 14.53 7.75 48.12
CA TRP A 75 14.12 6.42 47.69
C TRP A 75 14.08 6.33 46.16
N ARG A 76 13.54 7.33 45.47
CA ARG A 76 13.50 7.39 43.99
C ARG A 76 14.89 7.37 43.36
N ILE A 77 15.82 8.16 43.91
CA ILE A 77 17.24 8.18 43.49
C ILE A 77 17.86 6.80 43.70
N THR A 78 17.66 6.23 44.89
CA THR A 78 18.20 4.93 45.30
C THR A 78 17.69 3.83 44.38
N GLU A 79 16.37 3.76 44.14
CA GLU A 79 15.75 2.71 43.33
C GLU A 79 16.12 2.82 41.85
N HIS A 80 16.22 4.04 41.30
CA HIS A 80 16.63 4.25 39.92
C HIS A 80 18.05 3.72 39.62
N CYS A 81 19.00 3.95 40.54
CA CYS A 81 20.39 3.56 40.34
C CYS A 81 20.72 2.15 40.88
N ARG A 82 19.91 1.55 41.76
CA ARG A 82 20.17 0.27 42.45
C ARG A 82 20.75 -0.81 41.53
N ALA A 83 20.03 -1.15 40.46
CA ALA A 83 20.47 -2.21 39.53
C ALA A 83 21.74 -1.84 38.73
N ALA A 84 22.01 -0.55 38.52
CA ALA A 84 23.24 -0.10 37.88
C ALA A 84 24.42 -0.20 38.85
N VAL A 85 24.22 0.18 40.13
CA VAL A 85 25.23 0.05 41.19
C VAL A 85 25.62 -1.42 41.35
N ASP A 86 24.65 -2.34 41.46
CA ASP A 86 24.91 -3.78 41.63
C ASP A 86 25.77 -4.37 40.50
N ARG A 87 25.61 -3.86 39.27
CA ARG A 87 26.41 -4.28 38.11
C ARG A 87 27.78 -3.62 38.09
N LEU A 88 27.85 -2.31 38.29
CA LEU A 88 29.09 -1.53 38.20
C LEU A 88 30.07 -1.87 39.32
N VAL A 89 29.58 -2.19 40.53
CA VAL A 89 30.42 -2.67 41.64
C VAL A 89 31.15 -3.98 41.30
N ARG A 90 30.66 -4.77 40.34
CA ARG A 90 31.24 -6.06 39.93
C ARG A 90 32.00 -5.99 38.60
N GLY A 91 31.99 -4.84 37.93
CA GLY A 91 32.55 -4.69 36.58
C GLY A 91 32.51 -3.24 36.12
N LEU A 92 33.53 -2.48 36.53
CA LEU A 92 33.75 -1.10 36.07
C LEU A 92 34.32 -1.09 34.66
N ASN A 93 34.13 0.02 33.94
CA ASN A 93 34.87 0.26 32.71
C ASN A 93 36.36 0.37 33.00
N GLU A 94 37.17 -0.16 32.08
CA GLU A 94 38.62 -0.09 32.10
C GLU A 94 39.12 0.48 30.78
N ALA A 95 40.20 1.27 30.83
CA ALA A 95 40.90 1.70 29.63
C ALA A 95 42.40 1.38 29.70
N PRO A 96 43.04 1.03 28.56
CA PRO A 96 44.47 0.79 28.53
C PRO A 96 45.23 2.07 28.88
N CYS A 97 46.00 2.03 29.96
CA CYS A 97 46.87 3.12 30.37
C CYS A 97 48.35 2.73 30.19
N ARG A 98 49.17 3.73 29.89
CA ARG A 98 50.64 3.59 29.85
C ARG A 98 51.25 4.52 30.89
N GLU A 99 52.10 3.97 31.74
CA GLU A 99 52.88 4.75 32.69
C GLU A 99 54.36 4.37 32.64
N GLN A 100 55.19 5.27 33.19
CA GLN A 100 56.62 5.05 33.31
C GLN A 100 56.93 4.47 34.70
N ALA A 101 57.12 3.16 34.76
CA ALA A 101 57.36 2.45 36.03
C ALA A 101 58.77 1.83 36.07
N LEU A 102 59.29 1.67 37.28
CA LEU A 102 60.52 0.92 37.52
C LEU A 102 60.17 -0.57 37.57
N LEU A 103 60.54 -1.32 36.54
CA LEU A 103 60.21 -2.74 36.37
C LEU A 103 61.47 -3.60 36.38
N PRO A 104 61.43 -4.85 36.88
CA PRO A 104 62.50 -5.80 36.65
C PRO A 104 62.82 -5.91 35.16
N ALA A 105 64.09 -6.03 34.78
CA ALA A 105 64.52 -6.03 33.38
C ALA A 105 63.83 -7.11 32.54
N HIS A 106 63.44 -8.25 33.15
CA HIS A 106 62.69 -9.32 32.48
C HIS A 106 61.20 -9.00 32.25
N ALA A 107 60.64 -8.02 32.96
CA ALA A 107 59.24 -7.60 32.86
C ALA A 107 59.03 -6.38 31.93
N VAL A 108 60.11 -5.76 31.46
CA VAL A 108 60.05 -4.63 30.52
C VAL A 108 59.80 -5.15 29.10
N ARG A 109 58.65 -4.78 28.53
CA ARG A 109 58.25 -5.16 27.16
C ARG A 109 58.46 -4.05 26.12
N GLU A 110 58.57 -2.80 26.58
CA GLU A 110 58.66 -1.61 25.74
C GLU A 110 59.56 -0.57 26.42
N LEU A 111 60.46 0.02 25.65
CA LEU A 111 61.39 1.07 26.07
C LEU A 111 61.14 2.30 25.19
N ASP A 112 60.92 3.46 25.82
CA ASP A 112 60.76 4.74 25.14
C ASP A 112 61.99 5.64 25.36
N ALA A 113 61.97 6.85 24.79
CA ALA A 113 63.06 7.81 24.93
C ALA A 113 63.44 8.06 26.41
N THR A 114 62.44 8.16 27.31
CA THR A 114 62.63 8.35 28.75
C THR A 114 63.36 7.18 29.41
N SER A 115 63.01 5.95 29.00
CA SER A 115 63.63 4.71 29.44
C SER A 115 65.12 4.68 29.08
N PHE A 116 65.45 5.06 27.84
CA PHE A 116 66.84 5.14 27.37
C PHE A 116 67.66 6.24 28.07
N ILE A 117 67.07 7.41 28.33
CA ILE A 117 67.73 8.50 29.07
C ILE A 117 68.08 8.05 30.50
N LYS A 118 67.16 7.36 31.18
CA LYS A 118 67.42 6.89 32.55
C LYS A 118 68.40 5.73 32.60
N LEU A 119 68.43 4.89 31.57
CA LEU A 119 69.41 3.82 31.41
C LEU A 119 70.81 4.36 31.02
N SER A 120 70.89 5.41 30.20
CA SER A 120 72.17 5.99 29.78
C SER A 120 72.94 6.58 30.96
N ASN A 121 72.22 7.19 31.92
CA ASN A 121 72.77 7.77 33.15
C ASN A 121 73.34 6.74 34.15
N ARG A 122 73.21 5.43 33.90
CA ARG A 122 73.77 4.39 34.78
C ARG A 122 75.23 4.07 34.41
N PRO A 123 76.13 3.88 35.41
CA PRO A 123 77.52 3.51 35.18
C PRO A 123 77.64 2.09 34.60
N GLY A 124 78.51 1.90 33.61
CA GLY A 124 78.75 0.63 32.89
C GLY A 124 78.92 0.85 31.38
N ARG A 125 79.73 0.02 30.72
CA ARG A 125 80.07 0.16 29.28
C ARG A 125 79.08 -0.54 28.35
N ASN A 126 78.39 -1.57 28.84
CA ASN A 126 77.38 -2.31 28.10
C ASN A 126 76.10 -2.51 28.93
N LEU A 127 75.00 -2.92 28.28
CA LEU A 127 73.68 -3.10 28.92
C LEU A 127 73.74 -4.06 30.12
N ARG A 128 74.58 -5.10 30.02
CA ARG A 128 74.76 -6.12 31.06
C ARG A 128 75.44 -5.54 32.30
N GLU A 129 76.48 -4.72 32.12
CA GLU A 129 77.17 -4.00 33.20
C GLU A 129 76.24 -2.98 33.88
N LYS A 130 75.45 -2.23 33.09
CA LYS A 130 74.50 -1.23 33.60
C LYS A 130 73.35 -1.83 34.43
N LEU A 131 73.08 -3.13 34.29
CA LEU A 131 71.99 -3.84 34.99
C LEU A 131 72.46 -4.85 36.03
N ALA A 132 73.78 -5.05 36.20
CA ALA A 132 74.33 -6.07 37.08
C ALA A 132 74.09 -5.80 38.59
N GLY A 133 74.09 -4.54 39.02
CA GLY A 133 73.90 -4.16 40.43
C GLY A 133 72.45 -3.85 40.82
N ASN A 134 71.61 -3.49 39.86
CA ASN A 134 70.19 -3.21 40.08
C ASN A 134 69.42 -3.63 38.81
N PRO A 135 68.82 -4.84 38.80
CA PRO A 135 68.22 -5.45 37.62
C PRO A 135 66.82 -4.89 37.31
N TYR A 136 66.58 -3.61 37.65
CA TYR A 136 65.34 -2.90 37.35
C TYR A 136 65.60 -1.78 36.35
N LEU A 137 64.72 -1.63 35.37
CA LEU A 137 64.74 -0.63 34.31
C LEU A 137 63.52 0.27 34.44
N GLN A 138 63.67 1.54 34.12
CA GLN A 138 62.51 2.37 33.84
C GLN A 138 61.98 1.96 32.47
N GLY A 139 60.75 1.49 32.41
CA GLY A 139 60.12 1.01 31.17
C GLY A 139 58.64 1.36 31.13
N VAL A 140 58.05 1.23 29.95
CA VAL A 140 56.63 1.47 29.76
C VAL A 140 55.85 0.30 30.36
N ARG A 141 55.10 0.55 31.42
CA ARG A 141 54.13 -0.41 31.97
C ARG A 141 52.77 -0.13 31.36
N ARG A 142 52.18 -1.14 30.72
CA ARG A 142 50.79 -1.13 30.27
C ARG A 142 49.93 -1.87 31.27
N PHE A 143 48.85 -1.25 31.71
CA PHE A 143 47.86 -1.87 32.58
C PHE A 143 46.47 -1.33 32.23
N GLN A 144 45.42 -2.04 32.64
CA GLN A 144 44.06 -1.54 32.52
C GLN A 144 43.77 -0.64 33.72
N SER A 145 43.46 0.62 33.46
CA SER A 145 43.11 1.59 34.52
C SER A 145 41.60 1.69 34.65
N VAL A 146 41.12 1.59 35.89
CA VAL A 146 39.74 1.92 36.27
C VAL A 146 39.56 3.42 36.55
N ASP A 147 40.62 4.23 36.55
CA ASP A 147 40.55 5.66 36.83
C ASP A 147 40.06 6.47 35.61
N LEU A 148 38.80 6.26 35.25
CA LEU A 148 38.11 6.93 34.14
C LEU A 148 37.12 7.98 34.65
N PRO A 149 36.80 9.03 33.87
CA PRO A 149 35.83 10.06 34.27
C PRO A 149 34.50 9.48 34.77
N GLU A 150 33.96 8.47 34.10
CA GLU A 150 32.71 7.81 34.48
C GLU A 150 32.80 7.06 35.82
N ASN A 151 33.97 6.48 36.14
CA ASN A 151 34.22 5.78 37.39
C ASN A 151 34.45 6.76 38.54
N ARG A 152 35.12 7.88 38.27
CA ARG A 152 35.26 8.99 39.21
C ARG A 152 33.89 9.55 39.61
N LEU A 153 33.00 9.77 38.63
CA LEU A 153 31.61 10.15 38.89
C LEU A 153 30.89 9.09 39.72
N PHE A 154 31.00 7.81 39.32
CA PHE A 154 30.38 6.70 40.06
C PHE A 154 30.82 6.70 41.53
N LYS A 155 32.12 6.79 41.80
CA LYS A 155 32.67 6.89 43.16
C LYS A 155 32.10 8.08 43.93
N ALA A 156 32.11 9.28 43.33
CA ALA A 156 31.57 10.48 43.98
C ALA A 156 30.07 10.35 44.29
N CYS A 157 29.30 9.80 43.35
CA CYS A 157 27.88 9.51 43.52
C CYS A 157 27.64 8.52 44.65
N MET A 158 28.41 7.43 44.73
CA MET A 158 28.26 6.43 45.78
C MET A 158 28.62 6.97 47.17
N VAL A 159 29.68 7.79 47.29
CA VAL A 159 30.03 8.45 48.55
C VAL A 159 28.87 9.33 49.04
N ARG A 160 28.30 10.16 48.16
CA ARG A 160 27.21 11.06 48.53
C ARG A 160 25.91 10.31 48.84
N LEU A 161 25.57 9.29 48.05
CA LEU A 161 24.40 8.46 48.29
C LEU A 161 24.51 7.71 49.64
N ALA A 162 25.70 7.18 49.97
CA ALA A 162 25.94 6.53 51.26
C ALA A 162 25.71 7.49 52.43
N GLN A 163 26.20 8.73 52.36
CA GLN A 163 25.98 9.75 53.39
C GLN A 163 24.49 10.02 53.62
N HIS A 164 23.70 10.16 52.56
CA HIS A 164 22.25 10.36 52.68
C HIS A 164 21.54 9.12 53.27
N LEU A 165 21.90 7.92 52.81
CA LEU A 165 21.31 6.67 53.32
C LEU A 165 21.68 6.40 54.79
N GLU A 166 22.88 6.75 55.24
CA GLU A 166 23.30 6.66 56.65
C GLU A 166 22.48 7.60 57.54
N LEU A 167 22.25 8.84 57.10
CA LEU A 167 21.40 9.82 57.80
C LEU A 167 19.95 9.34 57.93
N CYS A 168 19.41 8.70 56.88
CA CYS A 168 18.09 8.09 56.92
C CYS A 168 18.05 6.85 57.83
N GLY A 169 19.05 5.96 57.75
CA GLY A 169 19.12 4.76 58.57
C GLY A 169 19.19 5.03 60.08
N ALA A 170 19.73 6.19 60.50
CA ALA A 170 19.72 6.61 61.90
C ALA A 170 18.32 6.93 62.45
N ARG A 171 17.30 7.06 61.58
CA ARG A 171 15.92 7.44 61.93
C ARG A 171 14.89 6.32 61.71
N HIS A 172 15.30 5.18 61.17
CA HIS A 172 14.41 4.06 60.82
C HIS A 172 14.93 2.74 61.38
N ASP A 173 14.03 1.79 61.63
CA ASP A 173 14.39 0.49 62.24
C ASP A 173 15.11 -0.47 61.26
N ARG A 174 15.16 -0.14 59.96
CA ARG A 174 15.74 -0.98 58.91
C ARG A 174 16.64 -0.16 57.96
N GLN A 175 17.90 -0.57 57.81
CA GLN A 175 18.84 -0.02 56.84
C GLN A 175 18.61 -0.61 55.43
N ASP A 176 18.85 0.19 54.38
CA ASP A 176 18.75 -0.26 52.98
C ASP A 176 19.96 -1.13 52.61
N ASP A 177 19.72 -2.30 52.00
CA ASP A 177 20.77 -3.24 51.60
C ASP A 177 21.79 -2.64 50.62
N LEU A 178 21.40 -1.64 49.82
CA LEU A 178 22.30 -0.96 48.89
C LEU A 178 23.41 -0.21 49.63
N LEU A 179 23.14 0.31 50.82
CA LEU A 179 24.15 0.98 51.63
C LEU A 179 25.30 0.02 51.97
N VAL A 180 24.98 -1.23 52.31
CA VAL A 180 25.98 -2.27 52.61
C VAL A 180 26.84 -2.56 51.37
N THR A 181 26.20 -2.71 50.20
CA THR A 181 26.89 -2.91 48.92
C THR A 181 27.84 -1.74 48.62
N ILE A 182 27.37 -0.51 48.78
CA ILE A 182 28.17 0.70 48.53
C ILE A 182 29.36 0.78 49.48
N LEU A 183 29.15 0.63 50.79
CA LEU A 183 30.21 0.73 51.79
C LEU A 183 31.25 -0.38 51.63
N SER A 184 30.82 -1.58 51.23
CA SER A 184 31.73 -2.69 50.90
C SER A 184 32.61 -2.33 49.71
N TRP A 185 32.02 -1.83 48.62
CA TRP A 185 32.77 -1.44 47.44
C TRP A 185 33.72 -0.27 47.69
N LEU A 186 33.30 0.77 48.42
CA LEU A 186 34.15 1.92 48.77
C LEU A 186 35.41 1.54 49.58
N ARG A 187 35.41 0.38 50.25
CA ARG A 187 36.57 -0.15 50.98
C ARG A 187 37.52 -0.99 50.12
N SER A 188 37.12 -1.37 48.91
CA SER A 188 37.90 -2.20 47.98
C SER A 188 39.16 -1.50 47.45
N GLY A 189 40.11 -2.29 46.94
CA GLY A 189 41.31 -1.76 46.27
C GLY A 189 40.96 -0.97 45.01
N GLU A 190 40.04 -1.49 44.19
CA GLU A 190 39.57 -0.85 42.97
C GLU A 190 38.99 0.55 43.23
N ALA A 191 38.17 0.72 44.27
CA ALA A 191 37.63 2.03 44.61
C ALA A 191 38.71 3.02 45.09
N ARG A 192 39.81 2.55 45.69
CA ARG A 192 40.93 3.42 46.11
C ARG A 192 41.74 3.93 44.92
N ASP A 193 41.82 3.15 43.85
CA ASP A 193 42.58 3.48 42.63
C ASP A 193 41.85 4.50 41.73
N ILE A 194 40.57 4.79 41.99
CA ILE A 194 39.78 5.81 41.28
C ILE A 194 40.00 7.20 41.90
N GLY A 195 40.32 8.19 41.07
CA GLY A 195 40.53 9.59 41.46
C GLY A 195 39.25 10.36 41.84
N ASN A 196 39.40 11.67 42.05
CA ASN A 196 38.28 12.55 42.41
C ASN A 196 37.48 12.98 41.17
N TRP A 197 36.17 13.17 41.35
CA TRP A 197 35.31 13.76 40.33
C TRP A 197 35.49 15.29 40.28
N GLU A 198 35.84 15.82 39.11
CA GLU A 198 36.16 17.25 38.92
C GLU A 198 35.03 18.06 38.24
N ASN A 199 33.78 17.58 38.31
CA ASN A 199 32.62 18.22 37.65
C ASN A 199 32.81 18.41 36.13
N LEU A 200 33.39 17.42 35.47
CA LEU A 200 33.55 17.41 34.02
C LEU A 200 32.17 17.34 33.32
N PRO A 201 32.01 17.96 32.14
CA PRO A 201 30.78 17.81 31.35
C PRO A 201 30.54 16.34 30.98
N PRO A 202 29.28 15.91 30.80
CA PRO A 202 28.98 14.51 30.49
C PRO A 202 29.62 14.11 29.15
N ASN A 203 30.42 13.05 29.18
CA ASN A 203 31.04 12.49 27.97
C ASN A 203 30.08 11.51 27.26
N ASN A 204 30.42 11.10 26.02
CA ASN A 204 29.60 10.16 25.25
C ASN A 204 29.38 8.83 25.98
N THR A 205 30.35 8.36 26.78
CA THR A 205 30.24 7.14 27.58
C THR A 205 29.15 7.27 28.64
N LEU A 206 29.10 8.37 29.38
CA LEU A 206 28.08 8.65 30.40
C LEU A 206 26.67 8.75 29.80
N LEU A 207 26.54 9.30 28.59
CA LEU A 207 25.23 9.50 27.94
C LEU A 207 24.70 8.25 27.23
N SER A 208 25.59 7.39 26.72
CA SER A 208 25.22 6.21 25.93
C SER A 208 25.20 4.90 26.73
N HIS A 209 25.99 4.80 27.81
CA HIS A 209 26.09 3.57 28.58
C HIS A 209 24.88 3.35 29.48
N ARG A 210 24.27 2.16 29.40
CA ARG A 210 23.03 1.80 30.12
C ARG A 210 23.10 2.07 31.63
N ASP A 211 24.18 1.67 32.28
CA ASP A 211 24.33 1.73 33.73
C ASP A 211 24.87 3.10 34.22
N TYR A 212 25.96 3.62 33.66
CA TYR A 212 26.46 4.96 34.01
C TYR A 212 25.47 6.10 33.74
N ARG A 213 24.57 5.98 32.74
CA ARG A 213 23.52 6.98 32.53
C ARG A 213 22.63 7.16 33.77
N ARG A 214 22.26 6.05 34.42
CA ARG A 214 21.43 6.07 35.64
C ARG A 214 22.18 6.67 36.84
N VAL A 215 23.48 6.42 36.91
CA VAL A 215 24.37 7.04 37.92
C VAL A 215 24.46 8.55 37.71
N TRP A 216 24.58 9.00 36.46
CA TRP A 216 24.56 10.42 36.13
C TRP A 216 23.23 11.10 36.50
N ASP A 217 22.10 10.47 36.16
CA ASP A 217 20.78 10.99 36.52
C ASP A 217 20.61 11.06 38.05
N ALA A 218 21.01 10.02 38.78
CA ALA A 218 21.03 10.00 40.24
C ALA A 218 21.94 11.07 40.86
N TRP A 219 23.15 11.26 40.33
CA TRP A 219 24.07 12.31 40.77
C TRP A 219 23.46 13.70 40.63
N ARG A 220 22.82 13.98 39.48
CA ARG A 220 22.14 15.25 39.21
C ARG A 220 20.98 15.49 40.17
N TRP A 221 20.11 14.50 40.38
CA TRP A 221 18.99 14.61 41.32
C TRP A 221 19.44 14.81 42.77
N MET A 222 20.57 14.22 43.19
CA MET A 222 21.14 14.49 44.51
C MET A 222 21.67 15.93 44.67
N GLN A 223 22.03 16.63 43.57
CA GLN A 223 22.48 18.02 43.67
C GLN A 223 21.33 18.97 43.99
N THR A 224 20.11 18.68 43.53
CA THR A 224 18.93 19.53 43.71
C THR A 224 18.04 19.10 44.88
N LEU A 225 18.40 18.02 45.58
CA LEU A 225 17.56 17.38 46.59
C LEU A 225 17.08 18.34 47.70
N GLU A 226 17.93 19.27 48.14
CA GLU A 226 17.59 20.28 49.15
C GLU A 226 16.56 21.29 48.62
N ASP A 227 16.82 21.86 47.45
CA ASP A 227 15.90 22.81 46.78
C ASP A 227 14.56 22.15 46.46
N ASP A 228 14.60 20.90 46.00
CA ASP A 228 13.43 20.09 45.67
C ASP A 228 12.57 19.82 46.90
N THR A 229 13.19 19.49 48.04
CA THR A 229 12.48 19.26 49.30
C THR A 229 11.92 20.55 49.88
N ALA A 230 12.63 21.67 49.76
CA ALA A 230 12.14 22.99 50.18
C ALA A 230 10.91 23.42 49.35
N ARG A 231 10.94 23.18 48.04
CA ARG A 231 9.80 23.39 47.14
C ARG A 231 8.62 22.52 47.54
N ASP A 232 8.82 21.22 47.75
CA ASP A 232 7.76 20.29 48.16
C ASP A 232 7.06 20.75 49.46
N LEU A 233 7.83 21.26 50.44
CA LEU A 233 7.30 21.83 51.68
C LEU A 233 6.48 23.10 51.43
N SER A 234 6.95 23.99 50.55
CA SER A 234 6.22 25.21 50.20
C SER A 234 4.88 24.94 49.49
N GLU A 235 4.78 23.79 48.81
CA GLU A 235 3.61 23.39 48.01
C GLU A 235 2.69 22.39 48.74
N VAL A 236 2.90 22.11 50.03
CA VAL A 236 2.16 21.08 50.79
C VAL A 236 0.64 21.19 50.65
N HIS A 237 0.10 22.41 50.57
CA HIS A 237 -1.33 22.65 50.38
C HIS A 237 -1.82 22.29 48.97
N ALA A 238 -1.08 22.65 47.92
CA ALA A 238 -1.41 22.29 46.54
C ALA A 238 -1.35 20.77 46.35
N ARG A 239 -0.30 20.13 46.89
CA ARG A 239 -0.13 18.67 46.92
C ARG A 239 -1.29 17.97 47.61
N ARG A 240 -1.77 18.51 48.74
CA ARG A 240 -2.95 18.01 49.46
C ARG A 240 -4.21 18.05 48.60
N GLN A 241 -4.43 19.13 47.86
CA GLN A 241 -5.59 19.27 46.97
C GLN A 241 -5.55 18.24 45.83
N THR A 242 -4.40 18.07 45.17
CA THR A 242 -4.20 17.05 44.14
C THR A 242 -4.47 15.65 44.68
N ARG A 243 -3.88 15.30 45.83
CA ARG A 243 -4.11 14.01 46.49
C ARG A 243 -5.58 13.80 46.84
N HIS A 244 -6.25 14.79 47.44
CA HIS A 244 -7.66 14.70 47.82
C HIS A 244 -8.59 14.50 46.61
N ARG A 245 -8.34 15.20 45.50
CA ARG A 245 -9.09 15.03 44.25
C ARG A 245 -9.05 13.59 43.76
N TRP A 246 -7.87 12.98 43.71
CA TRP A 246 -7.72 11.62 43.18
C TRP A 246 -8.16 10.52 44.15
N ILE A 247 -8.03 10.74 45.47
CA ILE A 247 -8.67 9.88 46.48
C ILE A 247 -10.20 9.90 46.31
N THR A 248 -10.78 11.07 46.01
CA THR A 248 -12.23 11.19 45.78
C THR A 248 -12.67 10.39 44.56
N TYR A 249 -11.98 10.52 43.42
CA TYR A 249 -12.28 9.70 42.24
C TYR A 249 -12.07 8.21 42.49
N SER A 250 -11.01 7.84 43.22
CA SER A 250 -10.74 6.45 43.58
C SER A 250 -11.84 5.86 44.46
N ARG A 251 -12.39 6.64 45.38
CA ARG A 251 -13.57 6.25 46.16
C ARG A 251 -14.80 6.05 45.29
N ILE A 252 -15.14 7.01 44.42
CA ILE A 252 -16.28 6.92 43.48
C ILE A 252 -16.16 5.66 42.61
N TRP A 253 -14.95 5.39 42.11
CA TRP A 253 -14.60 4.19 41.37
C TRP A 253 -14.81 2.93 42.25
N SER A 254 -14.20 2.85 43.43
CA SER A 254 -14.30 1.68 44.31
C SER A 254 -15.74 1.32 44.75
N GLU A 255 -16.63 2.32 44.87
CA GLU A 255 -18.03 2.13 45.24
C GLU A 255 -18.84 1.38 44.16
N GLY A 256 -18.37 1.36 42.91
CA GLY A 256 -18.97 0.57 41.83
C GLY A 256 -20.31 1.09 41.30
N ARG A 257 -20.77 2.26 41.75
CA ARG A 257 -22.05 2.86 41.32
C ARG A 257 -21.93 3.84 40.15
N HIS A 258 -20.71 4.13 39.71
CA HIS A 258 -20.43 4.98 38.56
C HIS A 258 -19.52 4.26 37.58
N CYS A 259 -19.86 4.32 36.31
CA CYS A 259 -19.00 3.96 35.20
C CYS A 259 -18.06 5.14 34.91
N LEU A 260 -16.75 4.90 34.83
CA LEU A 260 -15.75 5.92 34.47
C LEU A 260 -15.11 5.55 33.13
N ALA A 261 -15.04 6.51 32.20
CA ALA A 261 -14.37 6.30 30.92
C ALA A 261 -12.85 6.36 31.11
N ASP A 262 -12.16 5.34 30.62
CA ASP A 262 -10.72 5.19 30.82
C ASP A 262 -9.91 6.05 29.86
N MET A 263 -8.82 6.64 30.34
CA MET A 263 -7.96 7.54 29.55
C MET A 263 -6.53 7.55 30.11
N PRO A 264 -5.54 8.06 29.36
CA PRO A 264 -4.18 8.22 29.87
C PRO A 264 -4.12 9.24 31.00
N ILE A 265 -3.45 8.87 32.08
CA ILE A 265 -3.08 9.73 33.20
C ILE A 265 -1.57 9.92 33.17
N PHE A 266 -1.14 11.17 33.12
CA PHE A 266 0.24 11.60 33.14
C PHE A 266 0.63 12.04 34.55
N PHE A 267 1.88 11.79 34.90
CA PHE A 267 2.43 12.02 36.22
C PHE A 267 3.69 12.86 36.12
N ASP A 268 3.78 13.91 36.93
CA ASP A 268 5.00 14.65 37.17
C ASP A 268 5.30 14.62 38.67
N PHE A 269 6.31 13.84 39.04
CA PHE A 269 6.71 13.70 40.43
C PHE A 269 7.36 14.98 40.97
N ASP A 270 8.05 15.75 40.12
CA ASP A 270 8.81 16.92 40.56
C ASP A 270 7.91 18.10 40.89
N THR A 271 6.79 18.23 40.20
CA THR A 271 5.74 19.25 40.45
C THR A 271 4.52 18.68 41.18
N PHE A 272 4.53 17.40 41.52
CA PHE A 272 3.41 16.67 42.13
C PHE A 272 2.10 16.77 41.30
N GLU A 273 2.23 16.90 39.98
CA GLU A 273 1.11 17.07 39.07
C GLU A 273 0.62 15.71 38.55
N ILE A 274 -0.71 15.56 38.47
CA ILE A 274 -1.35 14.40 37.85
C ILE A 274 -2.39 14.92 36.86
N ARG A 275 -2.11 14.73 35.57
CA ARG A 275 -2.90 15.28 34.47
C ARG A 275 -3.61 14.18 33.69
N PRO A 276 -4.95 14.20 33.61
CA PRO A 276 -5.67 13.37 32.65
C PRO A 276 -5.45 13.87 31.21
N TRP A 277 -5.61 13.00 30.22
CA TRP A 277 -5.55 13.36 28.81
C TRP A 277 -6.59 14.42 28.44
N PHE A 278 -7.84 14.23 28.87
CA PHE A 278 -8.89 15.25 28.80
C PHE A 278 -9.03 15.95 30.15
N ASN A 279 -9.37 17.23 30.17
CA ASN A 279 -9.38 18.06 31.39
C ASN A 279 -10.33 17.56 32.50
N SER A 280 -11.31 16.70 32.17
CA SER A 280 -12.29 16.14 33.09
C SER A 280 -12.37 14.61 32.98
N VAL A 281 -12.65 13.97 34.11
CA VAL A 281 -12.96 12.53 34.15
C VAL A 281 -14.44 12.35 33.83
N ALA A 282 -14.76 11.73 32.70
CA ALA A 282 -16.13 11.42 32.34
C ALA A 282 -16.66 10.27 33.24
N MET A 283 -17.82 10.48 33.83
CA MET A 283 -18.50 9.46 34.64
C MET A 283 -20.02 9.47 34.45
N GLN A 284 -20.64 8.29 34.56
CA GLN A 284 -22.09 8.10 34.50
C GLN A 284 -22.56 7.16 35.61
N SER A 285 -23.65 7.50 36.30
CA SER A 285 -24.26 6.61 37.30
C SER A 285 -24.84 5.36 36.65
N VAL A 286 -24.65 4.19 37.27
CA VAL A 286 -25.15 2.91 36.78
C VAL A 286 -26.11 2.25 37.78
N PRO A 287 -27.18 1.59 37.30
CA PRO A 287 -28.19 0.99 38.17
C PRO A 287 -27.66 -0.26 38.89
N GLU A 288 -26.82 -1.05 38.23
CA GLU A 288 -26.18 -2.24 38.80
C GLU A 288 -24.76 -1.92 39.27
N LYS A 289 -24.40 -2.41 40.46
CA LYS A 289 -23.06 -2.22 41.01
C LYS A 289 -22.04 -2.99 40.17
N ILE A 290 -21.07 -2.27 39.59
CA ILE A 290 -19.96 -2.84 38.85
C ILE A 290 -19.07 -3.62 39.80
N LYS A 291 -18.87 -4.91 39.52
CA LYS A 291 -17.95 -5.77 40.26
C LYS A 291 -16.52 -5.59 39.75
N ARG A 292 -15.73 -4.84 40.51
CA ARG A 292 -14.29 -4.66 40.27
C ARG A 292 -13.60 -5.74 41.09
N ASP A 293 -12.71 -6.47 40.43
CA ASP A 293 -11.92 -7.58 40.98
C ASP A 293 -12.56 -8.98 40.90
N THR A 294 -12.08 -9.75 39.92
CA THR A 294 -12.02 -11.21 39.99
C THR A 294 -10.64 -11.61 39.48
N ARG A 295 -9.62 -11.50 40.32
CA ARG A 295 -8.35 -12.20 40.09
C ARG A 295 -8.64 -13.70 40.03
N ILE A 296 -8.71 -14.21 38.81
CA ILE A 296 -8.82 -15.63 38.53
C ILE A 296 -7.43 -16.09 38.14
N GLU A 297 -6.96 -17.13 38.82
CA GLU A 297 -5.74 -17.83 38.45
C GLU A 297 -6.09 -19.27 38.13
N VAL A 298 -5.78 -19.70 36.90
CA VAL A 298 -6.02 -21.07 36.45
C VAL A 298 -4.69 -21.75 36.16
N ARG A 299 -4.43 -22.86 36.84
CA ARG A 299 -3.18 -23.63 36.75
C ARG A 299 -3.28 -24.91 35.91
N ILE A 300 -4.46 -25.18 35.36
CA ILE A 300 -4.70 -26.34 34.47
C ILE A 300 -4.70 -25.90 33.00
N PRO A 301 -4.56 -26.82 32.03
CA PRO A 301 -4.73 -26.50 30.62
C PRO A 301 -6.09 -25.84 30.35
N VAL A 302 -6.09 -24.83 29.48
CA VAL A 302 -7.30 -24.09 29.10
C VAL A 302 -7.42 -24.00 27.59
N CYS A 303 -8.66 -23.90 27.12
CA CYS A 303 -8.95 -23.53 25.73
C CYS A 303 -9.49 -22.10 25.72
N VAL A 304 -8.92 -21.21 24.90
CA VAL A 304 -9.34 -19.82 24.74
C VAL A 304 -9.81 -19.56 23.32
N ASP A 305 -10.74 -18.64 23.16
CA ASP A 305 -11.23 -18.14 21.89
C ASP A 305 -11.22 -16.62 21.91
N LEU A 306 -10.31 -16.07 21.13
CA LEU A 306 -10.06 -14.63 21.00
C LEU A 306 -10.77 -14.04 19.78
N ALA A 307 -11.52 -14.85 19.02
CA ALA A 307 -12.13 -14.43 17.78
C ALA A 307 -13.43 -13.62 17.98
N THR A 308 -13.87 -13.44 19.23
CA THR A 308 -15.04 -12.61 19.59
C THR A 308 -14.65 -11.42 20.48
N SER A 309 -15.36 -10.30 20.39
CA SER A 309 -15.01 -9.05 21.10
C SER A 309 -15.07 -9.19 22.63
N LEU A 310 -15.85 -10.17 23.10
CA LEU A 310 -15.82 -10.68 24.46
C LEU A 310 -15.21 -12.09 24.43
N PRO A 311 -13.90 -12.26 24.67
CA PRO A 311 -13.25 -13.56 24.58
C PRO A 311 -13.84 -14.57 25.55
N ARG A 312 -13.79 -15.84 25.16
CA ARG A 312 -14.27 -16.95 25.98
C ARG A 312 -13.14 -17.93 26.26
N TYR A 313 -13.23 -18.62 27.39
CA TYR A 313 -12.33 -19.71 27.71
C TYR A 313 -13.07 -20.86 28.39
N ALA A 314 -12.49 -22.04 28.34
CA ALA A 314 -12.90 -23.21 29.11
C ALA A 314 -11.75 -23.69 29.98
N ALA A 315 -12.04 -23.87 31.27
CA ALA A 315 -11.21 -24.56 32.23
C ALA A 315 -12.11 -25.61 32.92
N GLY A 316 -11.86 -26.89 32.66
CA GLY A 316 -12.79 -27.97 33.02
C GLY A 316 -14.02 -28.05 32.10
N LYS A 317 -15.22 -28.32 32.62
CA LYS A 317 -16.41 -28.64 31.79
C LYS A 317 -17.22 -27.43 31.29
N THR A 318 -16.91 -26.21 31.73
CA THR A 318 -17.76 -25.02 31.48
C THR A 318 -17.03 -23.93 30.73
N ALA A 319 -17.66 -23.41 29.67
CA ALA A 319 -17.22 -22.20 28.97
C ALA A 319 -17.62 -20.95 29.76
N ARG A 320 -16.69 -19.99 29.89
CA ARG A 320 -16.85 -18.73 30.63
C ARG A 320 -16.33 -17.57 29.80
N TYR A 321 -16.80 -16.36 30.09
CA TYR A 321 -16.16 -15.15 29.59
C TYR A 321 -14.84 -14.92 30.30
N LEU A 322 -13.86 -14.42 29.58
CA LEU A 322 -12.59 -14.03 30.14
C LEU A 322 -12.79 -12.78 31.02
N PRO A 323 -12.19 -12.72 32.23
CA PRO A 323 -12.49 -11.63 33.17
C PRO A 323 -11.93 -10.30 32.69
N GLY A 324 -12.73 -9.25 32.82
CA GLY A 324 -12.38 -7.90 32.42
C GLY A 324 -12.83 -7.56 31.00
N SER A 325 -12.41 -6.39 30.54
CA SER A 325 -12.84 -5.80 29.26
C SER A 325 -12.01 -6.32 28.07
N PHE A 326 -10.72 -6.62 28.29
CA PHE A 326 -9.80 -7.12 27.25
C PHE A 326 -9.75 -6.23 26.00
N LEU A 327 -9.36 -4.97 26.16
CA LEU A 327 -9.15 -4.02 25.05
C LEU A 327 -7.78 -3.36 25.13
N TRP A 328 -7.37 -2.77 24.02
CA TRP A 328 -6.17 -1.96 23.91
C TRP A 328 -6.48 -0.67 23.15
N GLN A 329 -5.92 0.46 23.57
CA GLN A 329 -6.10 1.73 22.89
C GLN A 329 -4.79 2.44 22.61
N GLN A 330 -4.66 2.95 21.39
CA GLN A 330 -3.60 3.88 20.99
C GLN A 330 -4.15 5.30 20.98
N TRP A 331 -3.55 6.19 21.78
CA TRP A 331 -3.88 7.60 21.88
C TRP A 331 -2.82 8.44 21.15
N GLN A 332 -3.26 9.33 20.27
CA GLN A 332 -2.39 10.19 19.47
C GLN A 332 -2.81 11.66 19.57
N GLY A 333 -1.96 12.48 20.21
CA GLY A 333 -2.06 13.94 20.23
C GLY A 333 -1.01 14.58 19.32
N GLU A 334 -0.89 15.91 19.36
CA GLU A 334 0.05 16.64 18.48
C GLU A 334 1.52 16.23 18.66
N ASN A 335 1.95 16.00 19.91
CA ASN A 335 3.33 15.66 20.26
C ASN A 335 3.45 14.47 21.23
N THR A 336 2.34 13.75 21.46
CA THR A 336 2.26 12.72 22.50
C THR A 336 1.57 11.49 21.95
N GLU A 337 2.21 10.33 22.13
CA GLU A 337 1.65 9.03 21.77
C GLU A 337 1.66 8.13 23.01
N VAL A 338 0.50 7.58 23.39
CA VAL A 338 0.37 6.67 24.54
C VAL A 338 -0.48 5.46 24.19
N ALA A 339 0.02 4.27 24.47
CA ALA A 339 -0.76 3.04 24.40
C ALA A 339 -1.25 2.65 25.80
N LEU A 340 -2.50 2.22 25.90
CA LEU A 340 -3.11 1.76 27.13
C LEU A 340 -3.66 0.34 27.00
N ASP A 341 -3.37 -0.44 28.02
CA ASP A 341 -3.92 -1.78 28.23
C ASP A 341 -5.20 -1.67 29.08
N LEU A 342 -6.35 -1.89 28.46
CA LEU A 342 -7.66 -1.64 29.05
C LEU A 342 -8.33 -2.96 29.42
N PHE A 343 -7.82 -3.60 30.48
CA PHE A 343 -8.32 -4.89 30.98
C PHE A 343 -9.39 -4.77 32.07
N THR A 344 -9.45 -3.63 32.75
CA THR A 344 -10.33 -3.38 33.90
C THR A 344 -11.16 -2.11 33.74
N SER A 345 -11.33 -1.66 32.50
CA SER A 345 -12.03 -0.42 32.17
C SER A 345 -13.54 -0.60 32.30
N ASP A 346 -14.22 0.41 32.84
CA ASP A 346 -15.70 0.43 32.91
C ASP A 346 -16.29 0.93 31.57
N ALA A 347 -15.64 1.91 30.95
CA ALA A 347 -15.95 2.46 29.63
C ALA A 347 -14.69 2.96 28.91
N ILE A 348 -14.81 3.25 27.62
CA ILE A 348 -13.71 3.73 26.76
C ILE A 348 -14.10 4.98 25.97
N TYR A 349 -13.10 5.74 25.48
CA TYR A 349 -13.34 6.81 24.50
C TYR A 349 -13.27 6.28 23.06
N ARG A 350 -14.26 6.66 22.24
CA ARG A 350 -14.27 6.53 20.77
C ARG A 350 -14.09 7.92 20.16
N HIS A 351 -12.84 8.36 20.10
CA HIS A 351 -12.47 9.70 19.62
C HIS A 351 -11.56 9.58 18.38
N PRO A 352 -11.54 10.54 17.44
CA PRO A 352 -10.65 10.50 16.26
C PRO A 352 -9.16 10.33 16.57
N GLN A 353 -8.73 10.73 17.77
CA GLN A 353 -7.36 10.57 18.26
C GLN A 353 -7.06 9.19 18.86
N VAL A 354 -8.04 8.28 18.90
CA VAL A 354 -7.97 7.01 19.64
C VAL A 354 -8.27 5.84 18.71
N THR A 355 -7.27 4.98 18.49
CA THR A 355 -7.47 3.69 17.83
C THR A 355 -7.76 2.64 18.89
N THR A 356 -8.93 2.02 18.84
CA THR A 356 -9.32 0.93 19.75
C THR A 356 -9.15 -0.41 19.06
N LEU A 357 -8.53 -1.38 19.74
CA LEU A 357 -8.40 -2.75 19.29
C LEU A 357 -8.96 -3.72 20.33
N PHE A 358 -9.80 -4.64 19.86
CA PHE A 358 -10.28 -5.82 20.55
C PHE A 358 -9.45 -7.06 20.15
N PRO A 359 -9.57 -8.18 20.87
CA PRO A 359 -8.91 -9.43 20.50
C PRO A 359 -9.32 -9.95 19.12
N THR A 360 -10.55 -9.65 18.66
CA THR A 360 -11.03 -9.94 17.30
C THR A 360 -10.23 -9.23 16.24
N ASP A 361 -9.75 -8.02 16.55
CA ASP A 361 -9.05 -7.19 15.59
C ASP A 361 -7.68 -7.76 15.25
N LEU A 362 -7.11 -8.63 16.11
CA LEU A 362 -5.92 -9.40 15.78
C LEU A 362 -6.11 -10.33 14.58
N PHE A 363 -7.36 -10.69 14.28
CA PHE A 363 -7.74 -11.62 13.22
C PHE A 363 -8.32 -10.92 11.99
N PHE A 364 -9.12 -9.87 12.20
CA PHE A 364 -9.97 -9.30 11.13
C PHE A 364 -9.72 -7.80 10.86
N SER A 365 -8.90 -7.12 11.66
CA SER A 365 -8.65 -5.69 11.47
C SER A 365 -7.53 -5.40 10.47
N LYS A 366 -7.67 -4.28 9.77
CA LYS A 366 -6.64 -3.70 8.90
C LYS A 366 -5.82 -2.61 9.61
N ALA A 367 -5.85 -2.56 10.94
CA ALA A 367 -5.04 -1.63 11.72
C ALA A 367 -3.53 -1.80 11.44
N ALA A 368 -2.76 -0.77 11.76
CA ALA A 368 -1.32 -0.77 11.55
C ALA A 368 -0.66 -2.02 12.21
N PRO A 369 0.24 -2.74 11.51
CA PRO A 369 0.85 -3.96 12.05
C PRO A 369 1.54 -3.77 13.41
N GLU A 370 2.12 -2.59 13.64
CA GLU A 370 2.75 -2.23 14.92
C GLU A 370 1.74 -2.12 16.07
N HIS A 371 0.54 -1.59 15.81
CA HIS A 371 -0.55 -1.53 16.80
C HIS A 371 -1.08 -2.93 17.10
N LEU A 372 -1.30 -3.76 16.07
CA LEU A 372 -1.74 -5.15 16.23
C LEU A 372 -0.74 -5.95 17.06
N ASP A 373 0.56 -5.80 16.81
CA ASP A 373 1.62 -6.51 17.53
C ASP A 373 1.78 -6.01 18.99
N ARG A 374 1.64 -4.70 19.24
CA ARG A 374 1.58 -4.15 20.61
C ARG A 374 0.35 -4.65 21.38
N ALA A 375 -0.83 -4.62 20.78
CA ALA A 375 -2.06 -5.13 21.37
C ALA A 375 -1.97 -6.65 21.64
N ALA A 376 -1.46 -7.44 20.68
CA ALA A 376 -1.26 -8.88 20.85
C ALA A 376 -0.31 -9.22 22.01
N ARG A 377 0.79 -8.46 22.17
CA ARG A 377 1.69 -8.58 23.32
C ARG A 377 0.98 -8.29 24.64
N ALA A 378 0.19 -7.23 24.70
CA ALA A 378 -0.57 -6.86 25.89
C ALA A 378 -1.59 -7.95 26.26
N PHE A 379 -2.43 -8.36 25.29
CA PHE A 379 -3.42 -9.42 25.48
C PHE A 379 -2.79 -10.73 25.92
N THR A 380 -1.69 -11.14 25.28
CA THR A 380 -1.01 -12.39 25.66
C THR A 380 -0.37 -12.29 27.05
N SER A 381 0.22 -11.15 27.40
CA SER A 381 0.78 -10.95 28.74
C SER A 381 -0.32 -11.04 29.80
N ARG A 382 -1.48 -10.45 29.54
CA ARG A 382 -2.66 -10.60 30.42
C ARG A 382 -3.18 -12.03 30.49
N LEU A 383 -3.24 -12.75 29.36
CA LEU A 383 -3.60 -14.18 29.38
C LEU A 383 -2.64 -14.98 30.25
N HIS A 384 -1.33 -14.68 30.21
CA HIS A 384 -0.32 -15.37 31.01
C HIS A 384 -0.41 -15.04 32.51
N GLU A 385 -0.94 -13.87 32.87
CA GLU A 385 -1.27 -13.56 34.28
C GLU A 385 -2.42 -14.41 34.81
N VAL A 386 -3.43 -14.67 33.97
CA VAL A 386 -4.64 -15.45 34.31
C VAL A 386 -4.38 -16.96 34.21
N PHE A 387 -3.63 -17.41 33.21
CA PHE A 387 -3.38 -18.81 32.88
C PHE A 387 -1.90 -19.15 33.11
N ARG A 388 -1.62 -19.96 34.13
CA ARG A 388 -0.25 -20.33 34.54
C ARG A 388 0.25 -21.65 33.96
N SER A 389 -0.63 -22.42 33.31
CA SER A 389 -0.22 -23.60 32.54
C SER A 389 0.43 -23.17 31.23
N ASP A 390 1.55 -23.78 30.86
CA ASP A 390 2.19 -23.57 29.55
C ASP A 390 1.35 -24.12 28.40
N THR A 391 0.42 -25.04 28.69
CA THR A 391 -0.50 -25.62 27.69
C THR A 391 -1.73 -24.74 27.52
N LEU A 392 -1.81 -24.08 26.36
CA LEU A 392 -2.90 -23.20 25.95
C LEU A 392 -3.45 -23.63 24.60
N ILE A 393 -4.67 -24.15 24.56
CA ILE A 393 -5.37 -24.39 23.30
C ILE A 393 -6.02 -23.07 22.89
N TRP A 394 -5.82 -22.61 21.66
CA TRP A 394 -6.45 -21.38 21.19
C TRP A 394 -7.20 -21.64 19.90
N LEU A 395 -8.46 -21.21 19.86
CA LEU A 395 -9.33 -21.45 18.73
C LEU A 395 -9.02 -20.50 17.58
N VAL A 396 -8.95 -21.06 16.38
CA VAL A 396 -8.62 -20.37 15.14
C VAL A 396 -9.89 -20.20 14.30
N PRO A 397 -10.22 -18.96 13.86
CA PRO A 397 -11.24 -18.72 12.84
C PRO A 397 -11.00 -19.55 11.58
N ASP A 398 -12.01 -20.32 11.16
CA ASP A 398 -11.83 -21.22 10.04
C ASP A 398 -11.57 -20.51 8.72
N ALA A 399 -12.03 -19.27 8.57
CA ALA A 399 -11.86 -18.45 7.36
C ALA A 399 -10.42 -17.98 7.13
N LEU A 400 -9.56 -18.00 8.16
CA LEU A 400 -8.22 -17.42 8.09
C LEU A 400 -7.15 -18.46 7.73
N SER A 401 -6.16 -18.01 6.96
CA SER A 401 -4.97 -18.78 6.61
C SER A 401 -3.86 -18.67 7.65
N ASP A 402 -2.91 -19.61 7.61
CA ASP A 402 -1.71 -19.61 8.46
C ASP A 402 -0.84 -18.33 8.36
N PHE A 403 -0.96 -17.58 7.26
CA PHE A 403 -0.25 -16.30 7.06
C PHE A 403 -0.93 -15.15 7.79
N GLU A 404 -2.26 -15.17 7.91
CA GLU A 404 -3.03 -14.12 8.59
C GLU A 404 -2.96 -14.25 10.11
N LEU A 405 -2.69 -15.47 10.61
CA LEU A 405 -2.57 -15.77 12.05
C LEU A 405 -1.22 -15.41 12.67
N ASP A 406 -0.27 -14.93 11.87
CA ASP A 406 1.12 -14.70 12.24
C ASP A 406 1.28 -13.87 13.54
N VAL A 407 0.62 -12.71 13.63
CA VAL A 407 0.72 -11.81 14.81
C VAL A 407 0.24 -12.51 16.08
N THR A 408 -0.95 -13.12 16.04
CA THR A 408 -1.54 -13.80 17.21
C THR A 408 -0.70 -15.01 17.61
N ARG A 409 -0.35 -15.87 16.64
CA ARG A 409 0.38 -17.11 16.89
C ARG A 409 1.75 -16.84 17.52
N ARG A 410 2.54 -15.94 16.93
CA ARG A 410 3.89 -15.61 17.43
C ARG A 410 3.84 -15.08 18.86
N ASN A 411 2.90 -14.17 19.14
CA ASN A 411 2.75 -13.60 20.47
C ASN A 411 2.34 -14.64 21.51
N LEU A 412 1.39 -15.53 21.19
CA LEU A 412 1.00 -16.65 22.05
C LEU A 412 2.18 -17.62 22.29
N ASN A 413 2.88 -18.03 21.24
CA ASN A 413 4.04 -18.92 21.32
C ASN A 413 5.17 -18.34 22.19
N ALA A 414 5.37 -17.02 22.18
CA ALA A 414 6.38 -16.35 22.98
C ALA A 414 6.12 -16.40 24.50
N ARG A 415 4.87 -16.62 24.93
CA ARG A 415 4.49 -16.69 26.36
C ARG A 415 4.05 -18.08 26.82
N PHE A 416 3.54 -18.91 25.91
CA PHE A 416 3.02 -20.24 26.20
C PHE A 416 3.77 -21.26 25.37
N GLN A 417 4.75 -21.94 25.99
CA GLN A 417 5.57 -22.94 25.29
C GLN A 417 4.73 -24.08 24.71
N GLY A 418 3.60 -24.43 25.33
CA GLY A 418 2.64 -25.43 24.90
C GLY A 418 1.40 -24.86 24.21
N ALA A 419 1.45 -23.67 23.61
CA ALA A 419 0.34 -23.14 22.82
C ALA A 419 0.02 -24.05 21.61
N VAL A 420 -1.25 -24.37 21.39
CA VAL A 420 -1.71 -25.22 20.28
C VAL A 420 -2.91 -24.55 19.59
N PRO A 421 -2.78 -24.11 18.33
CA PRO A 421 -3.94 -23.69 17.57
C PRO A 421 -4.90 -24.86 17.34
N LEU A 422 -6.19 -24.59 17.27
CA LEU A 422 -7.21 -25.57 16.90
C LEU A 422 -8.32 -24.88 16.08
N PRO A 423 -8.67 -25.36 14.87
CA PRO A 423 -9.78 -24.78 14.12
C PRO A 423 -11.09 -24.85 14.92
N ARG A 424 -11.88 -23.78 14.88
CA ARG A 424 -13.19 -23.72 15.54
C ARG A 424 -14.12 -24.82 15.04
N SER A 425 -14.02 -25.21 13.78
CA SER A 425 -14.77 -26.32 13.19
C SER A 425 -14.50 -27.66 13.86
N ILE A 426 -13.23 -27.99 14.12
CA ILE A 426 -12.84 -29.21 14.83
C ILE A 426 -13.34 -29.17 16.27
N ALA A 427 -13.14 -28.04 16.96
CA ALA A 427 -13.66 -27.86 18.31
C ALA A 427 -15.19 -28.02 18.37
N ALA A 428 -15.92 -27.42 17.42
CA ALA A 428 -17.38 -27.52 17.32
C ALA A 428 -17.85 -28.95 17.03
N ALA A 429 -17.14 -29.68 16.16
CA ALA A 429 -17.42 -31.08 15.86
C ALA A 429 -17.26 -31.96 17.12
N VAL A 430 -16.14 -31.83 17.84
CA VAL A 430 -15.91 -32.56 19.09
C VAL A 430 -16.95 -32.22 20.17
N GLN A 431 -17.46 -30.99 20.17
CA GLN A 431 -18.47 -30.57 21.14
C GLN A 431 -19.87 -31.12 20.85
N ARG A 432 -20.26 -31.26 19.58
CA ARG A 432 -21.67 -31.47 19.18
C ARG A 432 -21.95 -32.77 18.45
N VAL A 433 -20.95 -33.43 17.89
CA VAL A 433 -21.17 -34.67 17.12
C VAL A 433 -21.38 -35.85 18.07
N ASP A 434 -22.47 -36.59 17.81
CA ASP A 434 -22.72 -37.90 18.41
C ASP A 434 -22.08 -39.00 17.55
N TYR A 435 -20.95 -39.54 18.00
CA TYR A 435 -20.21 -40.59 17.29
C TYR A 435 -21.02 -41.87 17.08
N SER A 436 -22.11 -42.11 17.83
CA SER A 436 -22.99 -43.27 17.59
C SER A 436 -23.67 -43.24 16.20
N LYS A 437 -23.79 -42.04 15.61
CA LYS A 437 -24.40 -41.82 14.29
C LYS A 437 -23.38 -41.69 13.16
N VAL A 438 -22.08 -41.72 13.48
CA VAL A 438 -20.99 -41.52 12.51
C VAL A 438 -20.57 -42.85 11.90
N ASN A 439 -20.36 -42.84 10.58
CA ASN A 439 -19.80 -43.95 9.78
C ASN A 439 -18.59 -43.45 8.97
N ALA A 440 -17.83 -44.36 8.35
CA ALA A 440 -16.70 -43.97 7.51
C ALA A 440 -17.17 -43.15 6.29
N GLY A 441 -16.47 -42.05 5.99
CA GLY A 441 -16.82 -41.14 4.90
C GLY A 441 -17.98 -40.19 5.20
N PHE A 442 -18.51 -40.19 6.43
CA PHE A 442 -19.65 -39.38 6.83
C PHE A 442 -19.30 -37.88 6.84
N PRO A 443 -19.89 -37.06 5.94
CA PRO A 443 -19.56 -35.65 5.83
C PRO A 443 -20.51 -34.76 6.65
N ILE A 444 -19.93 -33.84 7.41
CA ILE A 444 -20.64 -32.75 8.10
C ILE A 444 -20.10 -31.41 7.60
N VAL A 445 -20.85 -30.35 7.86
CA VAL A 445 -20.38 -28.97 7.61
C VAL A 445 -20.48 -28.15 8.87
N VAL A 446 -19.50 -27.31 9.12
CA VAL A 446 -19.50 -26.32 10.21
C VAL A 446 -19.59 -24.94 9.60
N ILE A 447 -20.58 -24.17 10.05
CA ILE A 447 -20.82 -22.79 9.62
C ILE A 447 -20.31 -21.89 10.74
N ASP A 448 -19.26 -21.13 10.46
CA ASP A 448 -18.64 -20.19 11.41
C ASP A 448 -18.86 -18.75 10.91
N ASN A 449 -19.44 -17.92 11.76
CA ASN A 449 -19.68 -16.51 11.49
C ASN A 449 -18.97 -15.67 12.56
N VAL A 450 -17.83 -15.10 12.19
CA VAL A 450 -16.96 -14.35 13.09
C VAL A 450 -16.26 -13.25 12.29
N GLY A 451 -16.10 -12.07 12.90
CA GLY A 451 -15.37 -10.96 12.27
C GLY A 451 -16.07 -10.32 11.05
N GLY A 452 -17.37 -10.57 10.86
CA GLY A 452 -18.10 -10.15 9.65
C GLY A 452 -17.97 -11.14 8.49
N THR A 453 -17.14 -12.17 8.63
CA THR A 453 -16.95 -13.23 7.62
C THR A 453 -17.78 -14.45 7.99
N THR A 454 -18.53 -14.98 7.01
CA THR A 454 -19.26 -16.24 7.15
C THR A 454 -18.62 -17.29 6.24
N CYS A 455 -18.12 -18.36 6.85
CA CYS A 455 -17.50 -19.47 6.13
C CYS A 455 -18.14 -20.82 6.48
N VAL A 456 -18.03 -21.76 5.55
CA VAL A 456 -18.49 -23.14 5.71
C VAL A 456 -17.32 -24.09 5.53
N THR A 457 -17.04 -24.86 6.57
CA THR A 457 -15.95 -25.85 6.59
C THR A 457 -16.52 -27.25 6.55
N ARG A 458 -16.17 -28.02 5.52
CA ARG A 458 -16.56 -29.42 5.41
C ARG A 458 -15.61 -30.30 6.22
N LEU A 459 -16.16 -31.18 7.04
CA LEU A 459 -15.39 -32.20 7.79
C LEU A 459 -15.88 -33.59 7.38
N VAL A 460 -14.96 -34.50 7.12
CA VAL A 460 -15.30 -35.88 6.73
C VAL A 460 -14.73 -36.88 7.73
N ALA A 461 -15.58 -37.77 8.25
CA ALA A 461 -15.15 -38.81 9.17
C ALA A 461 -14.26 -39.85 8.47
N ARG A 462 -13.12 -40.15 9.08
CA ARG A 462 -12.17 -41.20 8.68
C ARG A 462 -11.99 -42.18 9.83
N PHE A 463 -11.66 -43.43 9.53
CA PHE A 463 -11.57 -44.50 10.52
C PHE A 463 -10.11 -44.92 10.73
N ASP A 464 -9.72 -45.09 12.00
CA ASP A 464 -8.46 -45.68 12.42
C ASP A 464 -8.73 -46.78 13.47
N PRO A 465 -8.34 -48.05 13.21
CA PRO A 465 -8.58 -49.14 14.14
C PRO A 465 -7.82 -48.97 15.46
N ALA A 466 -6.60 -48.43 15.45
CA ALA A 466 -5.83 -48.20 16.68
C ALA A 466 -6.45 -47.08 17.52
N LEU A 467 -7.12 -46.12 16.87
CA LEU A 467 -7.89 -45.10 17.57
C LEU A 467 -9.10 -45.69 18.30
N LYS A 468 -9.78 -46.67 17.70
CA LYS A 468 -10.93 -47.35 18.32
C LYS A 468 -10.55 -48.04 19.63
N ASP A 469 -9.37 -48.63 19.68
CA ASP A 469 -8.87 -49.31 20.87
C ASP A 469 -8.53 -48.32 21.99
N LYS A 470 -7.90 -47.19 21.65
CA LYS A 470 -7.53 -46.16 22.64
C LYS A 470 -8.68 -45.26 23.07
N LEU A 471 -9.59 -44.95 22.16
CA LEU A 471 -10.75 -44.08 22.36
C LEU A 471 -12.02 -44.74 21.83
N PRO A 472 -12.57 -45.74 22.56
CA PRO A 472 -13.82 -46.40 22.17
C PRO A 472 -15.00 -45.44 21.99
N GLU A 473 -15.01 -44.31 22.71
CA GLU A 473 -16.07 -43.30 22.61
C GLU A 473 -16.14 -42.57 21.26
N THR A 474 -15.02 -42.48 20.51
CA THR A 474 -15.03 -41.94 19.13
C THR A 474 -15.36 -43.03 18.11
N ARG A 475 -15.46 -44.29 18.56
CA ARG A 475 -15.61 -45.50 17.73
C ARG A 475 -14.51 -45.66 16.68
N GLY A 476 -13.35 -45.04 16.91
CA GLY A 476 -12.22 -45.03 15.98
C GLY A 476 -12.32 -43.98 14.88
N PHE A 477 -13.26 -43.03 14.97
CA PHE A 477 -13.39 -41.97 13.97
C PHE A 477 -12.59 -40.71 14.34
N TYR A 478 -11.95 -40.11 13.34
CA TYR A 478 -11.29 -38.81 13.38
C TYR A 478 -11.78 -37.93 12.21
N TRP A 479 -11.54 -36.63 12.29
CA TRP A 479 -12.07 -35.67 11.29
C TRP A 479 -11.01 -35.23 10.27
N GLU A 480 -11.29 -35.36 8.98
CA GLU A 480 -10.52 -34.71 7.93
C GLU A 480 -11.18 -33.38 7.56
N ARG A 481 -10.47 -32.28 7.81
CA ARG A 481 -10.94 -30.91 7.54
C ARG A 481 -10.57 -30.52 6.12
N HIS A 482 -11.56 -30.04 5.36
CA HIS A 482 -11.36 -29.45 4.04
C HIS A 482 -11.17 -27.93 4.15
N PRO A 483 -10.56 -27.27 3.14
CA PRO A 483 -10.49 -25.82 3.08
C PRO A 483 -11.89 -25.19 3.22
N PRO A 484 -12.00 -24.07 3.96
CA PRO A 484 -13.26 -23.37 4.15
C PRO A 484 -13.77 -22.75 2.84
N VAL A 485 -15.09 -22.69 2.67
CA VAL A 485 -15.76 -21.93 1.61
C VAL A 485 -16.31 -20.63 2.21
N ILE A 486 -15.81 -19.48 1.77
CA ILE A 486 -16.32 -18.17 2.19
C ILE A 486 -17.62 -17.88 1.42
N LEU A 487 -18.71 -17.63 2.15
CA LEU A 487 -20.02 -17.31 1.59
C LEU A 487 -20.27 -15.81 1.48
N SER A 488 -19.84 -15.07 2.50
CA SER A 488 -19.91 -13.63 2.56
C SER A 488 -18.72 -13.12 3.35
N ASP A 489 -18.14 -12.04 2.87
CA ASP A 489 -17.11 -11.29 3.56
C ASP A 489 -17.52 -9.82 3.49
N THR A 490 -18.19 -9.34 4.53
CA THR A 490 -18.53 -7.93 4.64
C THR A 490 -17.39 -7.27 5.41
N PRO A 491 -16.58 -6.40 4.80
CA PRO A 491 -15.54 -5.70 5.53
C PRO A 491 -16.19 -4.96 6.68
N ALA A 492 -15.61 -5.04 7.88
CA ALA A 492 -16.09 -4.34 9.08
C ALA A 492 -16.14 -2.79 8.96
N GLN A 493 -15.88 -2.23 7.76
CA GLN A 493 -15.90 -0.81 7.44
C GLN A 493 -17.27 -0.27 6.97
N GLU A 494 -18.22 -1.11 6.55
CA GLU A 494 -19.51 -0.62 5.99
C GLU A 494 -20.63 -0.40 7.01
N SER A 495 -20.40 -0.75 8.28
CA SER A 495 -21.29 -0.38 9.39
C SER A 495 -20.41 -0.16 10.61
N GLU A 496 -20.54 0.97 11.32
CA GLU A 496 -19.79 1.17 12.56
C GLU A 496 -20.05 -0.03 13.49
N PRO A 497 -19.05 -0.87 13.77
CA PRO A 497 -19.27 -2.03 14.59
C PRO A 497 -19.61 -1.53 15.99
N GLY A 498 -20.79 -1.91 16.46
CA GLY A 498 -21.22 -1.56 17.80
C GLY A 498 -20.17 -2.00 18.84
N CYS A 499 -19.82 -1.11 19.76
CA CYS A 499 -18.77 -1.33 20.75
C CYS A 499 -19.20 -2.39 21.78
N ALA A 500 -18.36 -3.39 22.06
CA ALA A 500 -18.68 -4.44 23.04
C ALA A 500 -18.65 -3.98 24.51
N ILE A 501 -18.24 -2.74 24.76
CA ILE A 501 -18.21 -2.08 26.07
C ILE A 501 -18.86 -0.69 25.95
N THR A 502 -19.34 -0.16 27.07
CA THR A 502 -19.82 1.23 27.16
C THR A 502 -18.75 2.17 26.62
N SER A 503 -19.14 3.13 25.79
CA SER A 503 -18.21 4.08 25.19
C SER A 503 -18.72 5.50 25.23
N ILE A 504 -17.81 6.47 25.18
CA ILE A 504 -18.11 7.89 25.00
C ILE A 504 -17.58 8.35 23.64
N ASP A 505 -18.40 9.04 22.85
CA ASP A 505 -18.00 9.58 21.54
C ASP A 505 -17.28 10.93 21.66
N ASP A 506 -16.91 11.52 20.52
CA ASP A 506 -16.24 12.83 20.44
C ASP A 506 -17.17 14.02 20.72
N GLN A 507 -18.47 13.79 20.93
CA GLN A 507 -19.42 14.78 21.42
C GLN A 507 -19.77 14.59 22.92
N ASP A 508 -18.94 13.83 23.65
CA ASP A 508 -19.13 13.50 25.07
C ASP A 508 -20.45 12.74 25.36
N GLN A 509 -21.03 12.05 24.38
CA GLN A 509 -22.24 11.25 24.56
C GLN A 509 -21.92 9.80 24.92
N TRP A 510 -22.63 9.28 25.92
CA TRP A 510 -22.50 7.91 26.39
C TRP A 510 -23.33 6.94 25.57
N HIS A 511 -22.68 5.89 25.08
CA HIS A 511 -23.29 4.81 24.32
C HIS A 511 -23.19 3.50 25.11
N PRO A 512 -24.30 2.76 25.30
CA PRO A 512 -24.26 1.45 25.94
C PRO A 512 -23.52 0.43 25.05
N PRO A 513 -23.06 -0.70 25.63
CA PRO A 513 -22.49 -1.79 24.85
C PRO A 513 -23.49 -2.27 23.79
N ALA A 514 -23.04 -2.40 22.56
CA ALA A 514 -23.87 -2.90 21.48
C ALA A 514 -24.12 -4.41 21.63
N VAL A 515 -25.35 -4.82 21.32
CA VAL A 515 -25.71 -6.24 21.24
C VAL A 515 -25.29 -6.76 19.87
N PRO A 516 -24.45 -7.81 19.78
CA PRO A 516 -24.10 -8.41 18.50
C PRO A 516 -25.36 -8.83 17.74
N ALA A 517 -25.48 -8.44 16.47
CA ALA A 517 -26.57 -8.89 15.63
C ALA A 517 -26.56 -10.42 15.54
N ARG A 518 -27.73 -11.06 15.67
CA ARG A 518 -27.81 -12.50 15.42
C ARG A 518 -27.44 -12.77 13.96
N PRO A 519 -26.61 -13.79 13.67
CA PRO A 519 -26.32 -14.20 12.31
C PRO A 519 -27.63 -14.43 11.55
N ALA A 520 -27.70 -13.94 10.30
CA ALA A 520 -28.82 -14.26 9.43
C ALA A 520 -28.98 -15.79 9.34
N SER A 521 -30.23 -16.28 9.40
CA SER A 521 -30.50 -17.70 9.26
C SER A 521 -30.10 -18.15 7.85
N LEU A 522 -29.06 -18.96 7.75
CA LEU A 522 -28.65 -19.57 6.48
C LEU A 522 -29.56 -20.74 6.13
N ASP A 523 -30.09 -20.75 4.92
CA ASP A 523 -30.87 -21.88 4.42
C ASP A 523 -29.95 -23.05 4.07
N THR A 524 -30.02 -24.12 4.88
CA THR A 524 -29.31 -25.38 4.64
C THR A 524 -29.60 -26.02 3.28
N SER A 525 -30.76 -25.73 2.67
CA SER A 525 -31.12 -26.21 1.33
C SER A 525 -30.18 -25.64 0.28
N MET A 526 -29.88 -24.34 0.37
CA MET A 526 -28.96 -23.65 -0.54
C MET A 526 -27.53 -24.15 -0.37
N LEU A 527 -27.08 -24.40 0.87
CA LEU A 527 -25.73 -24.92 1.12
C LEU A 527 -25.51 -26.30 0.48
N LYS A 528 -26.53 -27.14 0.43
CA LYS A 528 -26.46 -28.46 -0.24
C LYS A 528 -26.38 -28.36 -1.77
N GLN A 529 -26.81 -27.24 -2.34
CA GLN A 529 -26.76 -26.98 -3.79
C GLN A 529 -25.45 -26.33 -4.23
N ASP A 530 -24.67 -25.75 -3.30
CA ASP A 530 -23.36 -25.17 -3.63
C ASP A 530 -22.35 -26.29 -3.98
N PRO A 531 -21.84 -26.33 -5.22
CA PRO A 531 -20.93 -27.38 -5.65
C PRO A 531 -19.58 -27.35 -4.93
N ARG A 532 -19.19 -26.22 -4.33
CA ARG A 532 -17.94 -26.07 -3.56
C ARG A 532 -18.01 -26.77 -2.20
N ILE A 533 -19.21 -26.84 -1.60
CA ILE A 533 -19.45 -27.49 -0.30
C ILE A 533 -19.73 -28.99 -0.49
N GLY A 534 -20.52 -29.33 -1.51
CA GLY A 534 -20.97 -30.69 -1.79
C GLY A 534 -21.98 -31.24 -0.78
N GLY A 535 -22.41 -32.48 -0.98
CA GLY A 535 -23.42 -33.11 -0.11
C GLY A 535 -22.92 -33.39 1.31
N PHE A 536 -23.73 -33.07 2.32
CA PHE A 536 -23.45 -33.30 3.74
C PHE A 536 -24.66 -33.86 4.50
N ALA A 537 -24.40 -34.61 5.57
CA ALA A 537 -25.44 -35.28 6.36
C ALA A 537 -26.18 -34.32 7.30
N PHE A 538 -25.44 -33.48 8.02
CA PHE A 538 -25.99 -32.39 8.84
C PHE A 538 -25.00 -31.22 8.99
N SER A 539 -25.50 -30.07 9.43
CA SER A 539 -24.71 -28.86 9.66
C SER A 539 -24.61 -28.50 11.14
N ILE A 540 -23.49 -27.90 11.52
CA ILE A 540 -23.25 -27.31 12.84
C ILE A 540 -23.12 -25.80 12.64
N ILE A 541 -24.06 -25.03 13.17
CA ILE A 541 -23.95 -23.56 13.20
C ILE A 541 -23.26 -23.15 14.49
N VAL A 542 -22.08 -22.54 14.41
CA VAL A 542 -21.34 -22.06 15.59
C VAL A 542 -21.99 -20.79 16.11
N THR A 543 -22.97 -20.96 16.99
CA THR A 543 -23.69 -19.86 17.67
C THR A 543 -22.91 -19.26 18.82
N ASP A 544 -22.06 -20.07 19.45
CA ASP A 544 -21.25 -19.72 20.62
C ASP A 544 -19.86 -20.33 20.45
N SER A 545 -18.88 -19.70 21.10
CA SER A 545 -17.50 -20.20 21.15
C SER A 545 -17.40 -21.68 21.55
N PRO A 546 -16.79 -22.55 20.72
CA PRO A 546 -16.69 -23.98 21.01
C PRO A 546 -15.48 -24.34 21.92
N VAL A 547 -15.10 -23.45 22.86
CA VAL A 547 -13.95 -23.66 23.77
C VAL A 547 -14.06 -24.93 24.62
N SER A 548 -15.26 -25.34 25.00
CA SER A 548 -15.45 -26.63 25.70
C SER A 548 -15.07 -27.80 24.81
N GLY A 549 -15.41 -27.74 23.51
CA GLY A 549 -15.00 -28.71 22.51
C GLY A 549 -13.49 -28.74 22.30
N GLY A 550 -12.82 -27.58 22.28
CA GLY A 550 -11.37 -27.52 22.16
C GLY A 550 -10.63 -28.12 23.37
N LEU A 551 -11.12 -27.89 24.58
CA LEU A 551 -10.56 -28.53 25.77
C LEU A 551 -10.85 -30.04 25.81
N HIS A 552 -12.03 -30.46 25.37
CA HIS A 552 -12.37 -31.88 25.22
C HIS A 552 -11.48 -32.57 24.18
N PHE A 553 -11.23 -31.91 23.04
CA PHE A 553 -10.30 -32.37 22.02
C PHE A 553 -8.91 -32.61 22.62
N HIS A 554 -8.39 -31.66 23.40
CA HIS A 554 -7.10 -31.82 24.07
C HIS A 554 -7.07 -33.06 24.99
N ALA A 555 -8.11 -33.26 25.80
CA ALA A 555 -8.20 -34.42 26.69
C ALA A 555 -8.24 -35.75 25.92
N LEU A 556 -8.95 -35.80 24.79
CA LEU A 556 -8.94 -36.96 23.90
C LEU A 556 -7.56 -37.18 23.28
N GLN A 557 -6.89 -36.11 22.81
CA GLN A 557 -5.58 -36.21 22.14
C GLN A 557 -4.50 -36.74 23.11
N GLN A 558 -4.55 -36.34 24.38
CA GLN A 558 -3.64 -36.87 25.41
C GLN A 558 -3.78 -38.39 25.59
N ARG A 559 -4.99 -38.93 25.48
CA ARG A 559 -5.26 -40.38 25.57
C ARG A 559 -4.95 -41.13 24.27
N ALA A 560 -5.16 -40.49 23.12
CA ALA A 560 -4.81 -41.04 21.81
C ALA A 560 -3.27 -41.16 21.64
N GLY A 561 -2.51 -40.28 22.30
CA GLY A 561 -1.07 -40.15 22.14
C GLY A 561 -0.75 -39.58 20.77
N GLU A 562 0.04 -40.31 19.98
CA GLU A 562 0.49 -39.90 18.65
C GLU A 562 -0.54 -40.08 17.53
N ILE A 563 -1.68 -40.72 17.84
CA ILE A 563 -2.74 -40.92 16.85
C ILE A 563 -3.52 -39.60 16.69
N PRO A 564 -3.54 -38.98 15.51
CA PRO A 564 -4.18 -37.69 15.32
C PRO A 564 -5.71 -37.83 15.35
N LEU A 565 -6.37 -36.92 16.07
CA LEU A 565 -7.84 -36.85 16.10
C LEU A 565 -8.44 -36.04 14.95
N TRP A 566 -7.58 -35.42 14.14
CA TRP A 566 -7.98 -34.78 12.90
C TRP A 566 -6.80 -34.66 11.93
N ARG A 567 -7.11 -34.43 10.66
CA ARG A 567 -6.15 -34.08 9.60
C ARG A 567 -6.63 -32.82 8.90
N ASP A 568 -5.70 -32.04 8.39
CA ASP A 568 -6.02 -30.80 7.67
C ASP A 568 -5.67 -30.96 6.20
N GLN A 569 -6.64 -30.72 5.33
CA GLN A 569 -6.38 -30.51 3.92
C GLN A 569 -6.03 -29.02 3.74
N ILE A 570 -4.74 -28.71 3.74
CA ILE A 570 -4.25 -27.34 3.58
C ILE A 570 -4.66 -26.77 2.21
N PRO A 571 -4.93 -25.46 2.14
CA PRO A 571 -5.37 -24.82 0.90
C PRO A 571 -4.27 -24.86 -0.18
N GLU A 572 -4.69 -24.81 -1.44
CA GLU A 572 -3.74 -24.67 -2.54
C GLU A 572 -3.00 -23.34 -2.42
N LEU A 573 -1.69 -23.39 -2.63
CA LEU A 573 -0.82 -22.23 -2.54
C LEU A 573 -0.01 -22.16 -3.83
N THR A 574 -0.02 -20.99 -4.47
CA THR A 574 0.74 -20.76 -5.70
C THR A 574 1.55 -19.47 -5.60
N ILE A 575 2.65 -19.42 -6.34
CA ILE A 575 3.38 -18.17 -6.66
C ILE A 575 3.25 -17.90 -8.15
N LYS A 576 3.38 -16.65 -8.58
CA LYS A 576 3.49 -16.32 -10.01
C LYS A 576 4.94 -16.01 -10.36
N ALA A 577 5.41 -16.57 -11.48
CA ALA A 577 6.75 -16.38 -11.99
C ALA A 577 6.77 -16.41 -13.52
N LEU A 578 7.82 -15.83 -14.09
CA LEU A 578 8.03 -15.81 -15.54
C LEU A 578 8.57 -17.19 -16.00
N LYS A 579 7.81 -17.90 -16.82
CA LYS A 579 8.15 -19.19 -17.44
C LYS A 579 7.81 -19.13 -18.93
N ASP A 580 8.75 -19.50 -19.81
CA ASP A 580 8.64 -19.37 -21.27
C ASP A 580 8.27 -17.95 -21.73
N GLY A 581 8.81 -16.94 -21.04
CA GLY A 581 8.51 -15.53 -21.30
C GLY A 581 7.10 -15.08 -20.89
N ARG A 582 6.34 -15.89 -20.13
CA ARG A 582 4.99 -15.55 -19.67
C ARG A 582 4.85 -15.72 -18.17
N GLN A 583 4.02 -14.89 -17.52
CA GLN A 583 3.71 -15.05 -16.10
C GLN A 583 2.76 -16.24 -15.92
N GLN A 584 3.24 -17.31 -15.30
CA GLN A 584 2.45 -18.52 -15.05
C GLN A 584 2.31 -18.77 -13.55
N ARG A 585 1.20 -19.39 -13.15
CA ARG A 585 1.02 -19.89 -11.78
C ARG A 585 1.89 -21.12 -11.59
N PHE A 586 2.75 -21.05 -10.58
CA PHE A 586 3.57 -22.15 -10.12
C PHE A 586 3.00 -22.68 -8.80
N GLN A 587 2.64 -23.96 -8.77
CA GLN A 587 1.97 -24.56 -7.63
C GLN A 587 2.96 -25.01 -6.55
N LEU A 588 2.82 -24.45 -5.35
CA LEU A 588 3.60 -24.84 -4.17
C LEU A 588 2.88 -25.93 -3.35
N VAL A 589 1.56 -25.83 -3.23
CA VAL A 589 0.71 -26.82 -2.55
C VAL A 589 -0.41 -27.23 -3.50
N SER A 590 -0.49 -28.53 -3.80
CA SER A 590 -1.50 -29.07 -4.72
C SER A 590 -2.87 -29.27 -4.06
N ARG A 591 -3.94 -29.21 -4.87
CA ARG A 591 -5.29 -29.58 -4.43
C ARG A 591 -5.30 -30.95 -3.76
N GLY A 592 -5.97 -31.05 -2.61
CA GLY A 592 -6.09 -32.31 -1.89
C GLY A 592 -4.91 -32.65 -0.98
N THR A 593 -3.90 -31.78 -0.85
CA THR A 593 -2.78 -32.02 0.05
C THR A 593 -3.26 -32.08 1.50
N THR A 594 -3.13 -33.24 2.14
CA THR A 594 -3.53 -33.46 3.54
C THR A 594 -2.30 -33.63 4.42
N VAL A 595 -2.27 -32.91 5.54
CA VAL A 595 -1.21 -32.98 6.55
C VAL A 595 -1.75 -33.45 7.89
N THR A 596 -0.86 -34.01 8.71
CA THR A 596 -1.18 -34.35 10.10
C THR A 596 -0.71 -33.19 11.00
N PRO A 597 -1.62 -32.45 11.62
CA PRO A 597 -1.30 -31.20 12.32
C PRO A 597 -0.75 -31.48 13.72
N ILE A 598 0.53 -31.87 13.79
CA ILE A 598 1.26 -32.09 15.05
C ILE A 598 2.35 -31.03 15.19
N ARG A 599 2.30 -30.28 16.28
CA ARG A 599 3.29 -29.24 16.58
C ARG A 599 4.67 -29.85 16.86
N GLY A 600 5.74 -29.19 16.41
CA GLY A 600 7.11 -29.68 16.54
C GLY A 600 7.49 -30.76 15.52
N ARG A 601 6.59 -31.09 14.56
CA ARG A 601 6.83 -32.11 13.53
C ARG A 601 6.59 -31.53 12.13
N PRO A 602 7.66 -31.08 11.44
CA PRO A 602 7.53 -30.61 10.07
C PRO A 602 7.18 -31.77 9.13
N VAL A 603 6.22 -31.53 8.25
CA VAL A 603 5.79 -32.43 7.18
C VAL A 603 6.29 -31.88 5.85
N ARG A 604 6.92 -32.72 5.02
CA ARG A 604 7.35 -32.33 3.68
C ARG A 604 6.14 -32.28 2.75
N ILE A 605 6.01 -31.18 2.01
CA ILE A 605 5.04 -31.03 0.92
C ILE A 605 5.79 -31.24 -0.39
N GLU A 606 5.26 -32.11 -1.24
CA GLU A 606 5.85 -32.38 -2.55
C GLU A 606 5.54 -31.26 -3.53
N VAL A 607 6.59 -30.58 -4.01
CA VAL A 607 6.53 -29.67 -5.14
C VAL A 607 7.02 -30.43 -6.37
N LYS A 608 6.13 -30.62 -7.36
CA LYS A 608 6.37 -31.54 -8.49
C LYS A 608 7.26 -30.96 -9.59
N GLU A 609 7.26 -29.63 -9.73
CA GLU A 609 7.98 -28.93 -10.79
C GLU A 609 9.24 -28.26 -10.25
N ASP A 610 10.24 -28.10 -11.12
CA ASP A 610 11.41 -27.25 -10.84
C ASP A 610 11.06 -25.79 -11.17
N PHE A 611 11.69 -24.86 -10.45
CA PHE A 611 11.46 -23.43 -10.58
C PHE A 611 12.71 -22.72 -11.09
N THR A 612 12.59 -21.97 -12.18
CA THR A 612 13.71 -21.22 -12.76
C THR A 612 13.82 -19.84 -12.12
N LEU A 613 14.96 -19.54 -11.49
CA LEU A 613 15.30 -18.18 -11.05
C LEU A 613 15.94 -17.40 -12.21
N PRO A 614 15.36 -16.27 -12.66
CA PRO A 614 15.90 -15.53 -13.79
C PRO A 614 17.20 -14.79 -13.45
N ALA A 615 18.13 -14.68 -14.41
CA ALA A 615 19.39 -13.96 -14.24
C ALA A 615 19.22 -12.46 -13.92
N LYS A 616 20.31 -11.82 -13.46
CA LYS A 616 20.49 -10.35 -13.35
C LYS A 616 19.55 -9.62 -12.38
N ARG A 617 18.88 -10.32 -11.46
CA ARG A 617 18.01 -9.72 -10.44
C ARG A 617 18.74 -9.60 -9.09
N PRO A 618 18.77 -8.43 -8.43
CA PRO A 618 19.48 -8.25 -7.14
C PRO A 618 18.80 -8.99 -5.98
N PHE A 619 17.51 -9.30 -6.12
CA PHE A 619 16.71 -10.10 -5.21
C PHE A 619 15.51 -10.66 -6.00
N TYR A 620 14.77 -11.59 -5.41
CA TYR A 620 13.52 -12.08 -5.99
C TYR A 620 12.36 -11.88 -5.03
N GLN A 621 11.19 -11.59 -5.60
CA GLN A 621 9.95 -11.46 -4.84
C GLN A 621 8.79 -12.05 -5.64
N PHE A 622 8.09 -13.01 -5.04
CA PHE A 622 6.99 -13.72 -5.69
C PHE A 622 5.71 -13.62 -4.85
N PRO A 623 4.67 -12.90 -5.32
CA PRO A 623 3.39 -12.82 -4.63
C PRO A 623 2.74 -14.19 -4.47
N LEU A 624 2.07 -14.40 -3.34
CA LEU A 624 1.34 -15.62 -3.01
C LEU A 624 -0.13 -15.50 -3.38
N PHE A 625 -0.71 -16.60 -3.82
CA PHE A 625 -2.14 -16.73 -4.12
C PHE A 625 -2.70 -17.99 -3.47
N LEU A 626 -3.93 -17.88 -2.94
CA LEU A 626 -4.62 -18.97 -2.26
C LEU A 626 -5.75 -19.53 -3.15
N GLY A 627 -5.77 -20.85 -3.36
CA GLY A 627 -6.77 -21.49 -4.22
C GLY A 627 -6.73 -21.00 -5.66
N ASP A 628 -7.91 -20.90 -6.27
CA ASP A 628 -8.07 -20.37 -7.63
C ASP A 628 -8.21 -18.82 -7.65
N SER A 629 -8.21 -18.15 -6.49
CA SER A 629 -8.45 -16.70 -6.36
C SER A 629 -7.46 -15.87 -7.17
N SER A 630 -7.93 -14.90 -7.96
CA SER A 630 -7.05 -13.97 -8.69
C SER A 630 -6.42 -12.89 -7.80
N GLU A 631 -6.87 -12.78 -6.54
CA GLU A 631 -6.33 -11.83 -5.57
C GLU A 631 -5.09 -12.42 -4.89
N ASP A 632 -4.05 -11.60 -4.75
CA ASP A 632 -2.87 -11.97 -3.97
C ASP A 632 -3.23 -12.00 -2.47
N LEU A 633 -2.57 -12.88 -1.73
CA LEU A 633 -2.78 -13.04 -0.29
C LEU A 633 -2.26 -11.84 0.53
N GLY A 634 -1.69 -10.82 -0.13
CA GLY A 634 -0.98 -9.71 0.52
C GLY A 634 0.39 -10.11 1.10
N TYR A 635 0.89 -11.29 0.72
CA TYR A 635 2.22 -11.79 1.10
C TYR A 635 3.03 -12.17 -0.14
N SER A 636 4.35 -12.03 -0.04
CA SER A 636 5.30 -12.46 -1.07
C SER A 636 6.41 -13.33 -0.47
N ALA A 637 6.86 -14.33 -1.22
CA ALA A 637 8.13 -15.02 -0.99
C ALA A 637 9.28 -14.11 -1.43
N ARG A 638 10.11 -13.66 -0.48
CA ARG A 638 11.30 -12.85 -0.73
C ARG A 638 12.55 -13.71 -0.63
N LEU A 639 13.39 -13.68 -1.66
CA LEU A 639 14.74 -14.27 -1.66
C LEU A 639 15.77 -13.15 -1.64
N ASP A 640 16.61 -13.15 -0.61
CA ASP A 640 17.78 -12.30 -0.49
C ASP A 640 19.01 -13.23 -0.32
N SER A 641 20.08 -13.01 -1.09
CA SER A 641 21.31 -13.82 -1.04
C SER A 641 22.49 -13.00 -1.54
N SER A 642 23.68 -13.24 -0.99
CA SER A 642 24.93 -12.68 -1.51
C SER A 642 25.31 -13.22 -2.90
N ALA A 643 24.66 -14.30 -3.34
CA ALA A 643 24.82 -14.85 -4.69
C ALA A 643 24.06 -14.06 -5.76
N PHE A 644 23.19 -13.12 -5.38
CA PHE A 644 22.41 -12.32 -6.31
C PHE A 644 23.12 -11.00 -6.62
N PRO A 645 23.10 -10.52 -7.88
CA PRO A 645 22.41 -11.09 -9.04
C PRO A 645 23.09 -12.32 -9.67
N LEU A 646 22.30 -13.29 -10.12
CA LEU A 646 22.79 -14.47 -10.85
C LEU A 646 23.27 -14.08 -12.27
N GLU A 647 24.35 -14.70 -12.77
CA GLU A 647 24.86 -14.46 -14.13
C GLU A 647 23.94 -15.04 -15.20
N GLU A 648 23.42 -16.25 -14.98
CA GLU A 648 22.51 -16.98 -15.85
C GLU A 648 21.26 -17.43 -15.06
N SER A 649 20.19 -17.79 -15.78
CA SER A 649 18.98 -18.32 -15.16
C SER A 649 19.26 -19.72 -14.61
N VAL A 650 18.80 -20.01 -13.38
CA VAL A 650 19.12 -21.26 -12.68
C VAL A 650 17.86 -22.01 -12.29
N ASP A 651 17.75 -23.27 -12.73
CA ASP A 651 16.69 -24.18 -12.30
C ASP A 651 16.92 -24.69 -10.89
N CYS A 652 15.89 -24.55 -10.06
CA CYS A 652 15.90 -24.89 -8.64
C CYS A 652 14.86 -25.97 -8.32
N ALA A 653 15.27 -26.97 -7.56
CA ALA A 653 14.34 -27.81 -6.81
C ALA A 653 13.76 -27.01 -5.65
N LEU A 654 12.45 -27.06 -5.46
CA LEU A 654 11.83 -26.45 -4.28
C LEU A 654 11.62 -27.49 -3.18
N HIS A 655 12.12 -27.17 -1.99
CA HIS A 655 11.85 -27.93 -0.79
C HIS A 655 10.91 -27.12 0.11
N LEU A 656 9.66 -27.58 0.19
CA LEU A 656 8.62 -26.98 1.03
C LEU A 656 8.32 -27.91 2.21
N THR A 657 8.36 -27.39 3.42
CA THR A 657 7.87 -28.07 4.62
C THR A 657 6.79 -27.25 5.31
N PHE A 658 5.84 -27.94 5.93
CA PHE A 658 4.78 -27.37 6.74
C PHE A 658 4.87 -27.88 8.18
N GLU A 659 4.95 -26.98 9.15
CA GLU A 659 4.95 -27.30 10.58
C GLU A 659 3.77 -26.61 11.29
N TYR A 660 2.85 -27.43 11.81
CA TYR A 660 1.63 -26.92 12.42
C TYR A 660 1.91 -26.15 13.72
N GLY A 661 1.42 -24.91 13.80
CA GLY A 661 1.54 -24.07 14.99
C GLY A 661 2.94 -23.50 15.26
N ALA A 662 3.91 -23.71 14.37
CA ALA A 662 5.19 -23.00 14.38
C ALA A 662 5.01 -21.53 13.99
N ASP A 663 5.91 -20.64 14.42
CA ASP A 663 5.84 -19.21 14.07
C ASP A 663 5.84 -19.01 12.55
N ASP A 664 6.75 -19.72 11.86
CA ASP A 664 6.86 -19.82 10.41
C ASP A 664 6.44 -21.21 9.93
N PRO A 665 5.13 -21.46 9.72
CA PRO A 665 4.61 -22.80 9.42
C PRO A 665 5.08 -23.30 8.05
N TYR A 666 5.14 -22.44 7.03
CA TYR A 666 5.67 -22.80 5.71
C TYR A 666 7.15 -22.43 5.64
N GLN A 667 8.00 -23.37 5.27
CA GLN A 667 9.42 -23.11 5.00
C GLN A 667 9.74 -23.53 3.58
N LEU A 668 9.98 -22.55 2.71
CA LEU A 668 10.30 -22.75 1.30
C LEU A 668 11.79 -22.51 1.06
N THR A 669 12.48 -23.50 0.49
CA THR A 669 13.91 -23.43 0.17
C THR A 669 14.15 -23.74 -1.30
N PHE A 670 14.93 -22.89 -1.97
CA PHE A 670 15.35 -23.02 -3.36
C PHE A 670 16.72 -23.69 -3.39
N ILE A 671 16.82 -24.85 -4.05
CA ILE A 671 18.04 -25.65 -4.15
C ILE A 671 18.46 -25.73 -5.63
N PRO A 672 19.56 -25.09 -6.06
CA PRO A 672 19.94 -25.06 -7.47
C PRO A 672 20.35 -26.46 -7.95
N ARG A 673 19.84 -26.88 -9.11
CA ARG A 673 20.13 -28.19 -9.71
C ARG A 673 21.57 -28.31 -10.19
N ASN A 674 22.12 -27.22 -10.68
CA ASN A 674 23.49 -27.12 -11.17
C ASN A 674 24.51 -26.77 -10.05
N GLY A 675 24.06 -26.54 -8.82
CA GLY A 675 24.93 -26.14 -7.71
C GLY A 675 25.49 -24.72 -7.82
N ALA A 676 24.90 -23.82 -8.62
CA ALA A 676 25.41 -22.47 -8.86
C ALA A 676 25.53 -21.59 -7.60
N PHE A 677 24.75 -21.88 -6.56
CA PHE A 677 24.81 -21.18 -5.28
C PHE A 677 24.40 -22.12 -4.12
N ALA A 678 24.66 -21.72 -2.87
CA ALA A 678 24.14 -22.44 -1.71
C ALA A 678 22.60 -22.32 -1.65
N HIS A 679 21.89 -23.28 -1.08
CA HIS A 679 20.42 -23.20 -1.00
C HIS A 679 19.93 -21.88 -0.36
N VAL A 680 18.87 -21.28 -0.90
CA VAL A 680 18.32 -20.00 -0.41
C VAL A 680 16.94 -20.24 0.18
N ARG A 681 16.74 -19.83 1.43
CA ARG A 681 15.44 -19.90 2.09
C ARG A 681 14.63 -18.63 1.79
N ALA A 682 13.36 -18.80 1.42
CA ALA A 682 12.43 -17.70 1.27
C ALA A 682 12.04 -17.13 2.64
N THR A 683 11.89 -15.81 2.70
CA THR A 683 11.25 -15.11 3.81
C THR A 683 9.87 -14.62 3.36
N TRP A 684 8.84 -14.88 4.16
CA TRP A 684 7.50 -14.38 3.88
C TRP A 684 7.42 -12.92 4.31
N ARG A 685 7.14 -12.02 3.36
CA ARG A 685 6.96 -10.61 3.67
C ARG A 685 5.55 -10.19 3.28
N ARG A 686 4.88 -9.44 4.16
CA ARG A 686 3.70 -8.68 3.73
C ARG A 686 4.12 -7.79 2.58
N THR A 687 3.39 -7.87 1.47
CA THR A 687 3.48 -6.93 0.38
C THR A 687 2.95 -5.61 0.95
N ARG A 688 3.83 -4.81 1.56
CA ARG A 688 3.42 -3.57 2.20
C ARG A 688 2.74 -2.71 1.15
N ASP A 689 1.56 -2.20 1.47
CA ASP A 689 1.04 -0.99 0.84
C ASP A 689 1.91 0.17 1.33
N LEU A 690 3.16 0.22 0.87
CA LEU A 690 3.93 1.45 0.93
C LEU A 690 3.12 2.46 0.14
N VAL A 691 2.85 3.62 0.74
CA VAL A 691 2.26 4.72 -0.01
C VAL A 691 3.33 5.20 -0.98
N VAL A 692 3.37 4.57 -2.15
CA VAL A 692 4.18 5.02 -3.28
C VAL A 692 3.51 6.30 -3.76
N THR A 693 4.23 7.41 -3.65
CA THR A 693 3.75 8.74 -4.05
C THR A 693 4.32 9.19 -5.38
N ASP A 694 5.29 8.45 -5.91
CA ASP A 694 6.21 8.81 -7.00
C ASP A 694 6.40 7.66 -8.00
N ALA A 695 5.39 6.80 -8.18
CA ALA A 695 5.47 5.74 -9.19
C ALA A 695 5.61 6.33 -10.60
N PRO A 696 6.32 5.64 -11.52
CA PRO A 696 6.57 6.13 -12.87
C PRO A 696 5.27 6.44 -13.62
N ALA A 697 5.29 7.47 -14.46
CA ALA A 697 4.15 7.89 -15.29
C ALA A 697 4.51 7.78 -16.78
N PRO A 698 3.56 7.40 -17.66
CA PRO A 698 3.80 7.42 -19.09
C PRO A 698 4.14 8.83 -19.60
N GLU A 699 5.12 8.92 -20.50
CA GLU A 699 5.47 10.17 -21.17
C GLU A 699 4.42 10.56 -22.23
N TYR A 700 4.44 11.83 -22.66
CA TYR A 700 3.77 12.26 -23.89
C TYR A 700 4.83 12.63 -24.93
N PRO A 701 4.67 12.23 -26.21
CA PRO A 701 5.65 12.57 -27.25
C PRO A 701 5.84 14.07 -27.39
N ALA A 702 7.06 14.51 -27.70
CA ALA A 702 7.36 15.93 -27.89
C ALA A 702 6.49 16.55 -29.03
N PRO A 703 5.75 17.65 -28.77
CA PRO A 703 4.99 18.33 -29.81
C PRO A 703 5.88 18.90 -30.92
N MET A 704 5.44 18.83 -32.17
CA MET A 704 6.11 19.51 -33.29
C MET A 704 5.85 21.01 -33.27
N ALA A 705 6.85 21.83 -33.60
CA ALA A 705 6.68 23.26 -33.81
C ALA A 705 6.08 23.56 -35.20
N TRP A 706 5.49 24.74 -35.39
CA TRP A 706 4.95 25.18 -36.68
C TRP A 706 5.97 25.16 -37.82
N ALA A 707 7.23 25.48 -37.52
CA ALA A 707 8.33 25.42 -38.50
C ALA A 707 8.63 23.98 -38.95
N ASP A 708 8.55 23.00 -38.03
CA ASP A 708 8.87 21.60 -38.32
C ASP A 708 7.82 20.94 -39.21
N LEU A 709 6.57 21.44 -39.22
CA LEU A 709 5.49 20.96 -40.10
C LEU A 709 5.79 21.17 -41.59
N ARG A 710 6.77 22.02 -41.93
CA ARG A 710 7.25 22.20 -43.31
C ARG A 710 8.31 21.16 -43.72
N HIS A 711 8.87 20.44 -42.74
CA HIS A 711 10.02 19.56 -42.90
C HIS A 711 9.76 18.17 -42.30
N VAL A 712 8.54 17.63 -42.43
CA VAL A 712 8.18 16.33 -41.85
C VAL A 712 8.83 15.19 -42.64
N PRO A 713 9.65 14.33 -42.03
CA PRO A 713 10.35 13.25 -42.74
C PRO A 713 9.38 12.21 -43.27
N LYS A 714 9.59 11.76 -44.51
CA LYS A 714 8.84 10.63 -45.09
C LYS A 714 9.36 9.31 -44.50
N PRO A 715 8.47 8.36 -44.16
CA PRO A 715 8.90 7.04 -43.68
C PRO A 715 9.86 6.36 -44.66
N GLY A 716 11.07 6.00 -44.20
CA GLY A 716 12.07 5.29 -45.01
C GLY A 716 12.79 6.13 -46.08
N SER A 717 12.69 7.47 -46.04
CA SER A 717 13.35 8.37 -46.98
C SER A 717 14.00 9.57 -46.27
N SER A 718 15.05 10.13 -46.86
CA SER A 718 15.66 11.39 -46.43
C SER A 718 14.88 12.62 -46.90
N GLU A 719 13.82 12.44 -47.70
CA GLU A 719 12.96 13.52 -48.16
C GLU A 719 11.99 13.97 -47.07
N THR A 720 11.79 15.28 -46.97
CA THR A 720 10.76 15.88 -46.10
C THR A 720 9.55 16.33 -46.91
N THR A 721 8.41 16.48 -46.24
CA THR A 721 7.16 16.98 -46.82
C THR A 721 6.70 18.22 -46.07
N ASP A 722 6.26 19.24 -46.82
CA ASP A 722 5.58 20.41 -46.27
C ASP A 722 4.09 20.10 -46.11
N LEU A 723 3.64 19.90 -44.87
CA LEU A 723 2.24 19.58 -44.59
C LEU A 723 1.31 20.77 -44.85
N LEU A 724 1.80 22.01 -44.69
CA LEU A 724 1.00 23.21 -44.86
C LEU A 724 0.65 23.42 -46.33
N ASP A 725 1.66 23.33 -47.21
CA ASP A 725 1.47 23.39 -48.66
C ASP A 725 0.68 22.18 -49.19
N TRP A 726 0.88 20.99 -48.60
CA TRP A 726 0.08 19.81 -48.93
C TRP A 726 -1.42 20.10 -48.72
N ILE A 727 -1.82 20.59 -47.55
CA ILE A 727 -3.24 20.88 -47.25
C ILE A 727 -3.84 21.81 -48.30
N THR A 728 -3.19 22.93 -48.60
CA THR A 728 -3.66 23.91 -49.59
C THR A 728 -3.86 23.27 -50.96
N ARG A 729 -2.90 22.49 -51.45
CA ARG A 729 -3.00 21.79 -52.74
C ARG A 729 -4.08 20.71 -52.74
N ALA A 730 -4.22 19.97 -51.64
CA ALA A 730 -5.20 18.90 -51.52
C ALA A 730 -6.63 19.43 -51.46
N ILE A 731 -6.89 20.55 -50.78
CA ILE A 731 -8.22 21.19 -50.76
C ILE A 731 -8.56 21.80 -52.12
N ALA A 732 -7.59 22.44 -52.80
CA ALA A 732 -7.80 22.93 -54.17
C ALA A 732 -8.12 21.79 -55.15
N ARG A 733 -7.51 20.61 -54.98
CA ARG A 733 -7.83 19.41 -55.77
C ARG A 733 -9.20 18.85 -55.41
N LEU A 734 -9.57 18.85 -54.12
CA LEU A 734 -10.89 18.42 -53.67
C LEU A 734 -12.01 19.22 -54.36
N ASP A 735 -11.82 20.53 -54.53
CA ASP A 735 -12.80 21.36 -55.28
C ASP A 735 -12.99 20.89 -56.71
N GLN A 736 -11.90 20.55 -57.40
CA GLN A 736 -11.95 20.01 -58.76
C GLN A 736 -12.56 18.62 -58.80
N ASP A 737 -12.45 17.84 -57.72
CA ASP A 737 -13.05 16.52 -57.61
C ASP A 737 -14.57 16.62 -57.35
N ILE A 738 -15.03 17.67 -56.68
CA ILE A 738 -16.45 17.89 -56.32
C ILE A 738 -17.24 18.66 -57.38
N TYR A 739 -16.70 19.78 -57.87
CA TYR A 739 -17.39 20.69 -58.77
C TYR A 739 -16.86 20.59 -60.20
N ILE A 740 -17.75 20.87 -61.15
CA ILE A 740 -17.37 21.30 -62.49
C ILE A 740 -17.32 22.83 -62.44
N ARG A 741 -16.12 23.40 -62.41
CA ARG A 741 -15.90 24.85 -62.45
C ARG A 741 -15.75 25.30 -63.91
N PRO A 742 -16.53 26.29 -64.39
CA PRO A 742 -16.42 26.79 -65.76
C PRO A 742 -15.03 27.33 -66.03
N ARG A 743 -14.41 26.91 -67.12
CA ARG A 743 -13.19 27.53 -67.63
C ARG A 743 -13.51 28.43 -68.81
N ALA A 744 -12.68 29.45 -69.04
CA ALA A 744 -12.83 30.34 -70.18
C ALA A 744 -12.82 29.53 -71.50
N ARG A 745 -13.93 29.59 -72.24
CA ARG A 745 -14.08 28.87 -73.51
C ARG A 745 -13.70 29.80 -74.66
N THR A 746 -12.92 29.27 -75.60
CA THR A 746 -12.58 29.95 -76.86
C THR A 746 -13.54 29.48 -77.95
N LYS A 747 -13.90 30.36 -78.88
CA LYS A 747 -14.73 30.04 -80.06
C LYS A 747 -13.87 29.89 -81.31
N ALA A 748 -14.15 28.87 -82.11
CA ALA A 748 -13.52 28.67 -83.42
C ALA A 748 -14.52 28.06 -84.40
N VAL A 749 -14.27 28.24 -85.70
CA VAL A 749 -15.06 27.62 -86.77
C VAL A 749 -14.29 26.44 -87.34
N ILE A 750 -14.94 25.29 -87.49
CA ILE A 750 -14.32 24.11 -88.09
C ILE A 750 -13.98 24.42 -89.55
N CYS A 751 -12.69 24.30 -89.89
CA CYS A 751 -12.17 24.69 -91.20
C CYS A 751 -11.70 23.50 -92.05
N ARG A 752 -11.77 22.27 -91.52
CA ARG A 752 -11.45 21.03 -92.25
C ARG A 752 -12.46 19.93 -91.94
N GLU A 753 -12.66 19.03 -92.89
CA GLU A 753 -13.44 17.81 -92.64
C GLU A 753 -12.72 16.92 -91.61
N TRP A 754 -13.51 16.17 -90.84
CA TRP A 754 -12.99 15.17 -89.93
C TRP A 754 -12.23 14.08 -90.68
N ARG A 755 -11.06 13.70 -90.16
CA ARG A 755 -10.20 12.67 -90.74
C ARG A 755 -9.84 11.63 -89.69
N PRO A 756 -9.68 10.36 -90.09
CA PRO A 756 -9.20 9.34 -89.18
C PRO A 756 -7.74 9.61 -88.78
N ASP A 757 -7.43 9.42 -87.51
CA ASP A 757 -6.07 9.37 -86.98
C ASP A 757 -5.47 7.96 -87.16
N LYS A 758 -4.21 7.80 -86.75
CA LYS A 758 -3.47 6.52 -86.86
C LYS A 758 -4.02 5.41 -85.96
N ASN A 759 -4.90 5.73 -85.01
CA ASN A 759 -5.43 4.83 -83.99
C ASN A 759 -6.95 4.58 -84.16
N GLY A 760 -7.53 4.97 -85.31
CA GLY A 760 -8.95 4.78 -85.61
C GLY A 760 -9.91 5.78 -84.97
N GLY A 761 -9.40 6.84 -84.32
CA GLY A 761 -10.19 7.99 -83.87
C GLY A 761 -10.33 9.05 -84.96
N TYR A 762 -11.21 10.02 -84.79
CA TYR A 762 -11.38 11.13 -85.73
C TYR A 762 -10.88 12.45 -85.14
N PHE A 763 -10.27 13.27 -86.00
CA PHE A 763 -9.84 14.62 -85.65
C PHE A 763 -10.17 15.63 -86.75
N THR A 764 -10.25 16.90 -86.38
CA THR A 764 -10.42 18.04 -87.28
C THR A 764 -9.56 19.23 -86.84
N PHE A 765 -9.57 20.29 -87.63
CA PHE A 765 -9.02 21.59 -87.26
C PHE A 765 -10.10 22.66 -87.31
N ALA A 766 -10.07 23.54 -86.32
CA ALA A 766 -10.89 24.75 -86.29
C ALA A 766 -9.98 25.99 -86.28
N THR A 767 -10.48 27.13 -86.74
CA THR A 767 -9.76 28.41 -86.73
C THR A 767 -10.46 29.36 -85.78
N THR A 768 -9.74 29.93 -84.81
CA THR A 768 -10.31 30.88 -83.85
C THR A 768 -10.76 32.17 -84.54
N ASN A 769 -11.90 32.73 -84.13
CA ASN A 769 -12.48 33.91 -84.78
C ASN A 769 -11.67 35.20 -84.58
N THR A 770 -10.89 35.29 -83.50
CA THR A 770 -10.16 36.51 -83.11
C THR A 770 -8.69 36.53 -83.52
N THR A 771 -7.96 35.42 -83.41
CA THR A 771 -6.50 35.36 -83.66
C THR A 771 -6.12 34.61 -84.94
N GLN A 772 -7.09 34.06 -85.68
CA GLN A 772 -6.88 33.20 -86.86
C GLN A 772 -5.96 31.99 -86.57
N GLU A 773 -5.83 31.60 -85.30
CA GLU A 773 -5.00 30.49 -84.85
C GLU A 773 -5.67 29.15 -85.16
N ARG A 774 -4.89 28.17 -85.62
CA ARG A 774 -5.39 26.82 -85.94
C ARG A 774 -5.39 25.95 -84.69
N VAL A 775 -6.55 25.38 -84.38
CA VAL A 775 -6.79 24.56 -83.20
C VAL A 775 -7.05 23.13 -83.62
N PHE A 776 -6.31 22.19 -83.04
CA PHE A 776 -6.54 20.76 -83.20
C PHE A 776 -7.70 20.28 -82.32
N VAL A 777 -8.65 19.56 -82.90
CA VAL A 777 -9.81 19.02 -82.20
C VAL A 777 -9.90 17.52 -82.46
N HIS A 778 -9.99 16.72 -81.39
CA HIS A 778 -10.09 15.26 -81.47
C HIS A 778 -11.43 14.80 -80.90
N GLN A 779 -12.02 13.72 -81.43
CA GLN A 779 -13.34 13.25 -81.01
C GLN A 779 -13.44 12.94 -79.51
N LYS A 780 -12.35 12.44 -78.89
CA LYS A 780 -12.28 12.14 -77.44
C LYS A 780 -12.33 13.40 -76.56
N ASN A 781 -12.15 14.58 -77.15
CA ASN A 781 -12.20 15.85 -76.45
C ASN A 781 -13.57 16.51 -76.55
N ILE A 782 -14.55 15.87 -77.20
CA ILE A 782 -15.93 16.38 -77.26
C ILE A 782 -16.63 16.10 -75.93
N LEU A 783 -17.46 17.03 -75.48
CA LEU A 783 -18.24 16.87 -74.25
C LEU A 783 -19.25 15.72 -74.37
N ASP A 784 -19.45 15.00 -73.26
CA ASP A 784 -20.43 13.91 -73.17
C ASP A 784 -21.82 14.40 -73.57
N GLY A 785 -22.47 13.67 -74.48
CA GLY A 785 -23.77 14.04 -75.07
C GLY A 785 -23.69 14.60 -76.49
N HIS A 786 -22.49 14.79 -77.03
CA HIS A 786 -22.24 15.16 -78.42
C HIS A 786 -21.36 14.12 -79.13
N ALA A 787 -21.59 13.88 -80.41
CA ALA A 787 -20.73 13.09 -81.29
C ALA A 787 -19.89 13.99 -82.19
N TYR A 788 -18.75 13.52 -82.67
CA TYR A 788 -17.94 14.31 -83.62
C TYR A 788 -18.66 14.60 -84.94
N THR A 789 -19.62 13.75 -85.30
CA THR A 789 -20.53 13.93 -86.45
C THR A 789 -21.48 15.11 -86.28
N ASP A 790 -21.63 15.64 -85.07
CA ASP A 790 -22.50 16.79 -84.79
C ASP A 790 -21.86 18.12 -85.22
N PHE A 791 -20.59 18.10 -85.63
CA PHE A 791 -19.83 19.29 -85.98
C PHE A 791 -19.23 19.18 -87.39
N ASN A 792 -19.78 19.94 -88.35
CA ASN A 792 -19.36 19.96 -89.74
C ASN A 792 -18.45 21.15 -90.08
N VAL A 793 -17.87 21.13 -91.27
CA VAL A 793 -17.09 22.28 -91.77
C VAL A 793 -17.99 23.50 -91.89
N GLY A 794 -17.55 24.61 -91.30
CA GLY A 794 -18.33 25.85 -91.21
C GLY A 794 -19.07 26.02 -89.87
N ASP A 795 -19.19 24.97 -89.06
CA ASP A 795 -19.84 25.08 -87.75
C ASP A 795 -18.94 25.76 -86.73
N SER A 796 -19.54 26.66 -85.94
CA SER A 796 -18.90 27.28 -84.79
C SER A 796 -18.92 26.34 -83.58
N ILE A 797 -17.75 26.13 -83.00
CA ILE A 797 -17.55 25.35 -81.77
C ILE A 797 -16.98 26.22 -80.66
N SER A 798 -17.26 25.83 -79.41
CA SER A 798 -16.64 26.36 -78.21
C SER A 798 -15.81 25.27 -77.52
N PHE A 799 -14.68 25.62 -76.91
CA PHE A 799 -13.81 24.66 -76.23
C PHE A 799 -12.90 25.32 -75.20
N GLU A 800 -12.34 24.52 -74.29
CA GLU A 800 -11.26 24.95 -73.41
C GLU A 800 -9.93 24.92 -74.17
N ARG A 801 -9.25 26.07 -74.26
CA ARG A 801 -7.95 26.18 -74.94
C ARG A 801 -6.89 25.42 -74.15
N HIS A 802 -6.19 24.51 -74.82
CA HIS A 802 -5.04 23.79 -74.28
C HIS A 802 -3.85 23.93 -75.24
N GLU A 803 -2.80 24.60 -74.78
CA GLU A 803 -1.59 24.86 -75.56
C GLU A 803 -0.42 24.02 -75.05
N GLN A 804 0.28 23.35 -75.95
CA GLN A 804 1.48 22.57 -75.66
C GLN A 804 2.44 22.66 -76.85
N ASP A 805 3.71 23.00 -76.58
CA ASP A 805 4.78 23.15 -77.60
C ASP A 805 4.38 24.05 -78.79
N GLY A 806 3.70 25.17 -78.52
CA GLY A 806 3.24 26.13 -79.54
C GLY A 806 2.09 25.62 -80.43
N LYS A 807 1.46 24.49 -80.09
CA LYS A 807 0.29 23.94 -80.77
C LYS A 807 -0.94 24.08 -79.90
N CYS A 808 -1.98 24.70 -80.45
CA CYS A 808 -3.26 24.87 -79.79
C CYS A 808 -4.19 23.67 -80.05
N SER A 809 -4.81 23.16 -78.99
CA SER A 809 -5.79 22.08 -79.05
C SER A 809 -7.02 22.43 -78.22
N GLY A 810 -8.18 21.97 -78.69
CA GLY A 810 -9.45 22.13 -77.98
C GLY A 810 -9.74 20.92 -77.10
N ARG A 811 -10.01 21.18 -75.82
CA ARG A 811 -10.57 20.19 -74.89
C ARG A 811 -12.02 20.54 -74.55
N ARG A 812 -12.82 19.53 -74.23
CA ARG A 812 -14.24 19.68 -73.86
C ARG A 812 -15.03 20.50 -74.88
N VAL A 813 -14.91 20.12 -76.15
CA VAL A 813 -15.49 20.77 -77.32
C VAL A 813 -17.00 20.56 -77.34
N ALA A 814 -17.75 21.62 -77.62
CA ALA A 814 -19.20 21.61 -77.81
C ALA A 814 -19.63 22.73 -78.79
N GLY A 815 -20.93 22.87 -79.04
CA GLY A 815 -21.46 23.92 -79.91
C GLY A 815 -21.14 25.35 -79.43
N GLU A 816 -21.29 26.32 -80.33
CA GLU A 816 -20.94 27.73 -80.08
C GLU A 816 -21.58 28.33 -78.82
N HIS A 817 -22.85 28.01 -78.57
CA HIS A 817 -23.63 28.54 -77.46
C HIS A 817 -23.54 27.67 -76.19
N HIS A 818 -22.65 26.68 -76.16
CA HIS A 818 -22.45 25.86 -74.98
C HIS A 818 -21.75 26.70 -73.89
N GLU A 819 -22.53 27.03 -72.87
CA GLU A 819 -22.03 27.59 -71.61
C GLU A 819 -21.99 26.49 -70.58
N GLU A 820 -20.85 26.36 -69.91
CA GLU A 820 -20.74 25.48 -68.76
C GLU A 820 -21.02 26.31 -67.52
N VAL A 821 -22.03 25.91 -66.75
CA VAL A 821 -22.39 26.55 -65.48
C VAL A 821 -21.75 25.76 -64.34
N GLN A 822 -21.31 26.46 -63.29
CA GLN A 822 -20.82 25.79 -62.10
C GLN A 822 -21.90 24.86 -61.55
N ARG A 823 -21.58 23.58 -61.41
CA ARG A 823 -22.48 22.58 -60.83
C ARG A 823 -21.69 21.45 -60.18
N LEU A 824 -22.32 20.74 -59.27
CA LEU A 824 -21.78 19.51 -58.71
C LEU A 824 -21.62 18.44 -59.79
N LYS A 825 -20.58 17.62 -59.64
CA LYS A 825 -20.50 16.35 -60.37
C LYS A 825 -21.60 15.41 -59.90
N ARG A 826 -21.99 14.50 -60.78
CA ARG A 826 -22.94 13.44 -60.41
C ARG A 826 -22.18 12.36 -59.63
N PHE A 827 -22.69 12.01 -58.46
CA PHE A 827 -22.12 10.97 -57.61
C PHE A 827 -23.04 9.75 -57.59
N ASP A 828 -22.47 8.60 -57.93
CA ASP A 828 -23.03 7.28 -57.64
C ASP A 828 -22.30 6.65 -56.43
N GLU A 829 -22.65 5.42 -56.07
CA GLU A 829 -22.07 4.76 -54.91
C GLU A 829 -20.55 4.53 -55.04
N THR A 830 -20.07 4.21 -56.25
CA THR A 830 -18.66 3.93 -56.53
C THR A 830 -17.83 5.21 -56.47
N THR A 831 -18.24 6.24 -57.22
CA THR A 831 -17.57 7.55 -57.24
C THR A 831 -17.58 8.23 -55.87
N SER A 832 -18.64 8.03 -55.07
CA SER A 832 -18.67 8.49 -53.67
C SER A 832 -17.63 7.79 -52.80
N LYS A 833 -17.48 6.46 -52.93
CA LYS A 833 -16.47 5.68 -52.18
C LYS A 833 -15.05 6.05 -52.59
N ASP A 834 -14.81 6.27 -53.87
CA ASP A 834 -13.52 6.69 -54.40
C ASP A 834 -13.16 8.08 -53.88
N LEU A 835 -14.11 9.03 -53.87
CA LEU A 835 -13.91 10.36 -53.31
C LEU A 835 -13.60 10.31 -51.81
N VAL A 836 -14.33 9.51 -51.02
CA VAL A 836 -14.02 9.32 -49.59
C VAL A 836 -12.63 8.75 -49.38
N THR A 837 -12.24 7.76 -50.18
CA THR A 837 -10.90 7.15 -50.12
C THR A 837 -9.83 8.18 -50.46
N GLN A 838 -10.08 9.02 -51.47
CA GLN A 838 -9.18 10.09 -51.86
C GLN A 838 -9.03 11.14 -50.75
N ILE A 839 -10.13 11.58 -50.13
CA ILE A 839 -10.10 12.51 -48.98
C ILE A 839 -9.26 11.95 -47.83
N ARG A 840 -9.47 10.67 -47.48
CA ARG A 840 -8.71 10.01 -46.41
C ARG A 840 -7.21 10.00 -46.71
N LYS A 841 -6.84 9.59 -47.92
CA LYS A 841 -5.43 9.52 -48.34
C LYS A 841 -4.77 10.90 -48.48
N SER A 842 -5.50 11.91 -48.94
CA SER A 842 -4.92 13.21 -49.28
C SER A 842 -4.98 14.24 -48.15
N LEU A 843 -5.95 14.16 -47.24
CA LEU A 843 -6.22 15.21 -46.25
C LEU A 843 -6.13 14.73 -44.79
N TYR A 844 -6.42 13.46 -44.46
CA TYR A 844 -6.50 13.07 -43.05
C TYR A 844 -5.15 13.21 -42.34
N TYR A 845 -4.09 12.60 -42.88
CA TYR A 845 -2.77 12.68 -42.28
C TYR A 845 -2.29 14.13 -42.07
N PRO A 846 -2.21 15.00 -43.11
CA PRO A 846 -1.68 16.34 -42.92
C PRO A 846 -2.57 17.20 -42.02
N VAL A 847 -3.91 17.10 -42.09
CA VAL A 847 -4.81 17.87 -41.21
C VAL A 847 -4.71 17.40 -39.75
N ILE A 848 -4.68 16.07 -39.52
CA ILE A 848 -4.53 15.52 -38.17
C ILE A 848 -3.20 15.99 -37.57
N GLN A 849 -2.09 15.92 -38.31
CA GLN A 849 -0.78 16.33 -37.78
C GLN A 849 -0.68 17.84 -37.54
N THR A 850 -1.17 18.68 -38.47
CA THR A 850 -1.09 20.14 -38.34
C THR A 850 -1.83 20.66 -37.10
N TRP A 851 -3.07 20.21 -36.86
CA TRP A 851 -3.88 20.62 -35.70
C TRP A 851 -3.66 19.76 -34.43
N ARG A 852 -2.59 18.97 -34.37
CA ARG A 852 -2.23 18.23 -33.16
C ARG A 852 -1.80 19.18 -32.04
N ASP A 853 -1.83 18.72 -30.79
CA ASP A 853 -1.27 19.43 -29.63
C ASP A 853 -1.92 20.80 -29.39
N GLY A 854 -3.18 20.95 -29.80
CA GLY A 854 -3.98 22.17 -29.64
C GLY A 854 -3.56 23.35 -30.51
N ARG A 855 -2.74 23.13 -31.55
CA ARG A 855 -2.29 24.19 -32.48
C ARG A 855 -3.47 24.91 -33.14
N SER A 856 -3.38 26.23 -33.21
CA SER A 856 -4.36 27.13 -33.85
C SER A 856 -3.72 27.82 -35.03
N ILE A 857 -4.51 28.10 -36.07
CA ILE A 857 -4.10 29.07 -37.10
C ILE A 857 -3.96 30.50 -36.57
N ASP A 858 -4.48 30.78 -35.37
CA ASP A 858 -4.33 32.04 -34.63
C ASP A 858 -3.11 32.06 -33.68
N ASP A 859 -2.30 31.00 -33.63
CA ASP A 859 -1.06 30.97 -32.85
C ASP A 859 -0.05 31.98 -33.43
N ALA A 860 0.73 32.65 -32.57
CA ALA A 860 1.71 33.67 -32.98
C ALA A 860 2.77 33.13 -33.96
N ASP A 861 3.10 31.84 -33.84
CA ASP A 861 4.15 31.17 -34.62
C ASP A 861 3.60 30.54 -35.92
N CYS A 862 2.28 30.60 -36.14
CA CYS A 862 1.63 30.13 -37.35
C CYS A 862 2.01 31.04 -38.54
N PRO A 863 2.47 30.51 -39.68
CA PRO A 863 2.77 31.35 -40.85
C PRO A 863 1.52 32.07 -41.36
N GLY A 864 1.52 33.41 -41.37
CA GLY A 864 0.35 34.23 -41.74
C GLY A 864 -0.30 33.83 -43.07
N VAL A 865 0.52 33.62 -44.11
CA VAL A 865 0.06 33.17 -45.44
C VAL A 865 -0.74 31.86 -45.37
N PHE A 866 -0.32 30.93 -44.52
CA PHE A 866 -1.05 29.68 -44.31
C PHE A 866 -2.32 29.92 -43.50
N ALA A 867 -2.28 30.75 -42.45
CA ALA A 867 -3.45 31.07 -41.64
C ALA A 867 -4.58 31.70 -42.49
N GLU A 868 -4.26 32.65 -43.37
CA GLU A 868 -5.23 33.24 -44.29
C GLU A 868 -5.82 32.20 -45.26
N ALA A 869 -4.97 31.36 -45.87
CA ALA A 869 -5.44 30.29 -46.75
C ALA A 869 -6.31 29.26 -46.01
N ALA A 870 -5.92 28.88 -44.79
CA ALA A 870 -6.64 27.93 -43.95
C ALA A 870 -8.03 28.44 -43.58
N ARG A 871 -8.20 29.73 -43.24
CA ARG A 871 -9.54 30.33 -42.99
C ARG A 871 -10.45 30.20 -44.20
N ILE A 872 -9.96 30.55 -45.39
CA ILE A 872 -10.72 30.40 -46.65
C ILE A 872 -11.10 28.93 -46.89
N HIS A 873 -10.17 28.01 -46.65
CA HIS A 873 -10.42 26.59 -46.82
C HIS A 873 -11.41 26.02 -45.78
N ILE A 874 -11.36 26.48 -44.53
CA ILE A 874 -12.30 26.11 -43.47
C ILE A 874 -13.72 26.54 -43.85
N ASP A 875 -13.90 27.79 -44.28
CA ASP A 875 -15.20 28.30 -44.73
C ASP A 875 -15.72 27.51 -45.94
N TYR A 876 -14.83 27.16 -46.87
CA TYR A 876 -15.15 26.31 -48.00
C TYR A 876 -15.62 24.91 -47.57
N LEU A 877 -14.89 24.22 -46.70
CA LEU A 877 -15.26 22.88 -46.21
C LEU A 877 -16.61 22.89 -45.47
N VAL A 878 -16.90 23.97 -44.74
CA VAL A 878 -18.17 24.17 -44.04
C VAL A 878 -19.31 24.39 -45.03
N SER A 879 -19.09 25.14 -46.10
CA SER A 879 -20.09 25.29 -47.17
C SER A 879 -20.45 23.95 -47.82
N LEU A 880 -19.48 23.03 -47.98
CA LEU A 880 -19.74 21.68 -48.52
C LEU A 880 -20.62 20.82 -47.60
N LEU A 881 -20.58 21.01 -46.28
CA LEU A 881 -21.45 20.30 -45.35
C LEU A 881 -22.92 20.71 -45.52
N ALA A 882 -23.16 21.97 -45.94
CA ALA A 882 -24.48 22.51 -46.21
C ALA A 882 -25.04 22.15 -47.60
N GLU A 883 -24.24 21.57 -48.49
CA GLU A 883 -24.61 21.26 -49.88
C GLU A 883 -25.52 20.01 -49.97
N ASP A 884 -26.81 20.16 -50.25
CA ASP A 884 -27.81 19.08 -50.13
C ASP A 884 -27.53 17.87 -51.04
N ASP A 885 -27.05 18.12 -52.26
CA ASP A 885 -26.78 17.09 -53.27
C ASP A 885 -25.46 16.32 -53.05
N LEU A 886 -24.66 16.69 -52.03
CA LEU A 886 -23.41 16.00 -51.71
C LEU A 886 -23.67 14.72 -50.89
N PRO A 887 -23.09 13.55 -51.27
CA PRO A 887 -23.33 12.29 -50.57
C PRO A 887 -22.99 12.34 -49.07
N ALA A 888 -23.85 11.75 -48.24
CA ALA A 888 -23.68 11.73 -46.77
C ALA A 888 -22.35 11.12 -46.31
N SER A 889 -21.81 10.12 -47.03
CA SER A 889 -20.51 9.51 -46.74
C SER A 889 -19.35 10.49 -46.95
N VAL A 890 -19.43 11.36 -47.96
CA VAL A 890 -18.46 12.42 -48.25
C VAL A 890 -18.57 13.53 -47.20
N LYS A 891 -19.79 13.98 -46.88
CA LYS A 891 -20.04 14.93 -45.77
C LYS A 891 -19.44 14.43 -44.46
N ASN A 892 -19.61 13.15 -44.14
CA ASN A 892 -19.02 12.55 -42.95
C ASN A 892 -17.48 12.55 -42.99
N ALA A 893 -16.86 12.36 -44.16
CA ALA A 893 -15.40 12.45 -44.27
C ALA A 893 -14.89 13.88 -44.02
N ILE A 894 -15.62 14.90 -44.52
CA ILE A 894 -15.34 16.33 -44.28
C ILE A 894 -15.60 16.69 -42.81
N PHE A 895 -16.65 16.16 -42.20
CA PHE A 895 -16.96 16.36 -40.79
C PHE A 895 -15.81 15.93 -39.89
N VAL A 896 -15.17 14.79 -40.18
CA VAL A 896 -13.97 14.34 -39.44
C VAL A 896 -12.82 15.34 -39.56
N LEU A 897 -12.58 15.91 -40.74
CA LEU A 897 -11.55 16.94 -40.93
C LEU A 897 -11.84 18.17 -40.08
N MET A 898 -13.10 18.63 -40.04
CA MET A 898 -13.53 19.76 -39.21
C MET A 898 -13.33 19.49 -37.72
N CYS A 899 -13.63 18.26 -37.27
CA CYS A 899 -13.34 17.86 -35.90
C CYS A 899 -11.84 17.92 -35.56
N CYS A 900 -10.95 17.61 -36.53
CA CYS A 900 -9.50 17.66 -36.31
C CYS A 900 -9.00 19.08 -36.02
N MET A 901 -9.70 20.11 -36.53
CA MET A 901 -9.34 21.52 -36.41
C MET A 901 -9.77 22.16 -35.07
N HIS A 902 -10.56 21.44 -34.27
CA HIS A 902 -10.99 21.83 -32.92
C HIS A 902 -11.43 23.30 -32.80
N LYS A 903 -10.63 24.16 -32.17
CA LYS A 903 -10.97 25.56 -31.84
C LYS A 903 -11.04 26.47 -33.07
N ASP A 904 -10.38 26.10 -34.17
CA ASP A 904 -10.47 26.81 -35.44
C ASP A 904 -11.74 26.44 -36.23
N ALA A 905 -12.56 25.52 -35.73
CA ALA A 905 -13.82 25.17 -36.37
C ALA A 905 -14.88 26.29 -36.17
N PRO A 906 -15.59 26.72 -37.23
CA PRO A 906 -16.49 27.86 -37.15
C PRO A 906 -17.82 27.52 -36.44
N SER A 907 -18.50 28.57 -35.97
CA SER A 907 -19.75 28.47 -35.19
C SER A 907 -20.87 27.69 -35.90
N THR A 908 -20.96 27.80 -37.22
CA THR A 908 -21.93 27.05 -38.05
C THR A 908 -21.71 25.54 -37.98
N PHE A 909 -20.45 25.09 -37.96
CA PHE A 909 -20.10 23.69 -37.74
C PHE A 909 -20.40 23.24 -36.31
N ILE A 910 -20.10 24.08 -35.31
CA ILE A 910 -20.35 23.77 -33.90
C ILE A 910 -21.85 23.50 -33.64
N GLN A 911 -22.74 24.26 -34.27
CA GLN A 911 -24.19 24.01 -34.20
C GLN A 911 -24.60 22.67 -34.85
N HIS A 912 -23.92 22.26 -35.92
CA HIS A 912 -24.16 20.98 -36.57
C HIS A 912 -23.64 19.82 -35.70
N LEU A 913 -22.46 19.97 -35.11
CA LEU A 913 -21.89 19.04 -34.14
C LEU A 913 -22.82 18.84 -32.94
N ALA A 914 -23.35 19.93 -32.34
CA ALA A 914 -24.31 19.87 -31.24
C ALA A 914 -25.56 19.04 -31.58
N ARG A 915 -26.14 19.23 -32.78
CA ARG A 915 -27.30 18.46 -33.26
C ARG A 915 -27.01 16.98 -33.48
N GLU A 916 -25.80 16.62 -33.90
CA GLU A 916 -25.39 15.22 -34.03
C GLU A 916 -25.19 14.55 -32.65
N LEU A 917 -24.74 15.31 -31.65
CA LEU A 917 -24.56 14.82 -30.28
C LEU A 917 -25.89 14.53 -29.56
N GLU A 918 -26.92 15.34 -29.80
CA GLU A 918 -28.28 15.12 -29.26
C GLU A 918 -28.89 13.78 -29.71
N LYS A 919 -28.45 13.22 -30.84
CA LYS A 919 -28.92 11.93 -31.37
C LYS A 919 -28.36 10.72 -30.61
N GLY A 920 -27.40 10.91 -29.70
CA GLY A 920 -26.95 9.90 -28.72
C GLY A 920 -26.15 8.70 -29.25
N SER A 921 -25.82 8.65 -30.55
CA SER A 921 -25.07 7.54 -31.16
C SER A 921 -23.86 8.05 -31.95
N PHE A 922 -22.66 7.91 -31.38
CA PHE A 922 -21.42 8.36 -32.02
C PHE A 922 -20.95 7.38 -33.10
N ARG A 923 -21.20 7.70 -34.38
CA ARG A 923 -20.71 6.87 -35.49
C ARG A 923 -19.18 6.84 -35.59
N ASN A 924 -18.49 7.85 -35.04
CA ASN A 924 -17.02 7.93 -35.03
C ASN A 924 -16.49 8.58 -33.73
N PRO A 925 -16.22 7.79 -32.67
CA PRO A 925 -15.66 8.27 -31.40
C PRO A 925 -14.38 9.11 -31.56
N GLN A 926 -13.51 8.73 -32.51
CA GLN A 926 -12.24 9.41 -32.74
C GLN A 926 -12.41 10.87 -33.16
N ALA A 927 -13.38 11.15 -34.04
CA ALA A 927 -13.65 12.50 -34.50
C ALA A 927 -14.09 13.40 -33.34
N ILE A 928 -15.00 12.93 -32.48
CA ILE A 928 -15.42 13.69 -31.30
C ILE A 928 -14.23 13.89 -30.34
N GLY A 929 -13.37 12.88 -30.19
CA GLY A 929 -12.15 12.99 -29.39
C GLY A 929 -11.20 14.08 -29.90
N PHE A 930 -11.07 14.23 -31.22
CA PHE A 930 -10.29 15.32 -31.82
C PHE A 930 -10.93 16.70 -31.60
N ALA A 931 -12.25 16.81 -31.67
CA ALA A 931 -12.97 18.07 -31.50
C ALA A 931 -12.83 18.68 -30.09
N LEU A 932 -12.64 17.84 -29.07
CA LEU A 932 -12.43 18.29 -27.69
C LEU A 932 -11.18 19.18 -27.54
N GLY A 933 -10.13 18.93 -28.31
CA GLY A 933 -8.87 19.69 -28.22
C GLY A 933 -8.37 19.78 -26.77
N ARG A 934 -7.91 20.97 -26.35
CA ARG A 934 -7.49 21.27 -24.97
C ARG A 934 -8.64 21.73 -24.05
N LEU A 935 -9.87 21.85 -24.57
CA LEU A 935 -11.01 22.47 -23.88
C LEU A 935 -10.85 23.99 -23.62
N ASP A 936 -10.17 24.69 -24.54
CA ASP A 936 -9.96 26.14 -24.46
C ASP A 936 -11.27 26.91 -24.73
N GLU A 937 -12.14 26.38 -25.58
CA GLU A 937 -13.38 27.04 -26.00
C GLU A 937 -14.60 26.67 -25.14
N PRO A 938 -15.56 27.59 -24.92
CA PRO A 938 -16.78 27.31 -24.16
C PRO A 938 -17.59 26.12 -24.70
N TRP A 939 -17.65 25.95 -26.02
CA TRP A 939 -18.39 24.85 -26.64
C TRP A 939 -17.69 23.50 -26.45
N GLN A 940 -16.36 23.48 -26.37
CA GLN A 940 -15.59 22.27 -26.06
C GLN A 940 -15.83 21.84 -24.62
N ARG A 941 -15.86 22.79 -23.67
CA ARG A 941 -16.21 22.51 -22.27
C ARG A 941 -17.65 22.02 -22.11
N ALA A 942 -18.58 22.60 -22.86
CA ALA A 942 -19.97 22.15 -22.89
C ALA A 942 -20.08 20.72 -23.44
N LEU A 943 -19.35 20.41 -24.51
CA LEU A 943 -19.25 19.06 -25.08
C LEU A 943 -18.69 18.06 -24.05
N PHE A 944 -17.56 18.39 -23.43
CA PHE A 944 -16.94 17.59 -22.38
C PHE A 944 -17.90 17.32 -21.22
N SER A 945 -18.54 18.37 -20.70
CA SER A 945 -19.54 18.26 -19.63
C SER A 945 -20.72 17.35 -20.02
N GLY A 946 -21.19 17.45 -21.27
CA GLY A 946 -22.22 16.57 -21.80
C GLY A 946 -21.82 15.08 -21.80
N LEU A 947 -20.59 14.79 -22.21
CA LEU A 947 -20.04 13.43 -22.19
C LEU A 947 -19.88 12.88 -20.76
N MET A 948 -19.49 13.72 -19.80
CA MET A 948 -19.32 13.34 -18.40
C MET A 948 -20.63 12.99 -17.67
N ARG A 949 -21.80 13.39 -18.18
CA ARG A 949 -23.11 13.06 -17.59
C ARG A 949 -23.42 11.55 -17.66
N ASN A 950 -22.94 10.85 -18.69
CA ASN A 950 -23.14 9.41 -18.84
C ASN A 950 -21.96 8.77 -19.59
N ILE A 951 -21.02 8.20 -18.82
CA ILE A 951 -19.79 7.62 -19.36
C ILE A 951 -20.07 6.19 -19.86
N THR A 952 -20.45 6.08 -21.13
CA THR A 952 -20.59 4.80 -21.83
C THR A 952 -19.26 4.31 -22.41
N GLU A 953 -19.17 3.07 -22.88
CA GLU A 953 -17.99 2.55 -23.59
C GLU A 953 -17.60 3.44 -24.78
N SER A 954 -18.57 3.96 -25.53
CA SER A 954 -18.30 4.89 -26.63
C SER A 954 -17.67 6.20 -26.16
N VAL A 955 -18.06 6.70 -24.98
CA VAL A 955 -17.44 7.89 -24.37
C VAL A 955 -16.01 7.61 -23.91
N LEU A 956 -15.75 6.44 -23.33
CA LEU A 956 -14.38 6.03 -22.99
C LEU A 956 -13.48 6.00 -24.25
N ARG A 957 -14.00 5.52 -25.38
CA ARG A 957 -13.29 5.51 -26.66
C ARG A 957 -13.06 6.93 -27.23
N ILE A 958 -13.98 7.86 -26.99
CA ILE A 958 -13.77 9.30 -27.28
C ILE A 958 -12.59 9.83 -26.45
N PHE A 959 -12.57 9.56 -25.14
CA PHE A 959 -11.48 9.99 -24.26
C PHE A 959 -10.14 9.33 -24.59
N ALA A 960 -10.13 8.07 -25.03
CA ALA A 960 -8.93 7.39 -25.54
C ALA A 960 -8.26 8.15 -26.70
N CYS A 961 -9.06 8.83 -27.51
CA CYS A 961 -8.55 9.66 -28.60
C CYS A 961 -8.11 11.04 -28.09
N ALA A 962 -8.91 11.69 -27.24
CA ALA A 962 -8.63 13.03 -26.73
C ALA A 962 -7.37 13.09 -25.84
N ILE A 963 -7.15 12.09 -24.99
CA ILE A 963 -6.02 12.07 -24.04
C ILE A 963 -4.64 11.98 -24.70
N TRP A 964 -4.61 11.49 -25.95
CA TRP A 964 -3.41 11.39 -26.80
C TRP A 964 -3.42 12.45 -27.93
N ARG A 965 -4.33 13.44 -27.87
CA ARG A 965 -4.42 14.54 -28.83
C ARG A 965 -3.70 15.80 -28.35
N ASP A 966 -3.74 16.06 -27.05
CA ASP A 966 -3.08 17.18 -26.39
C ASP A 966 -2.51 16.73 -25.04
N ARG A 967 -1.29 17.19 -24.72
CA ARG A 967 -0.59 16.80 -23.48
C ARG A 967 -1.32 17.22 -22.21
N HIS A 968 -2.06 18.33 -22.21
CA HIS A 968 -2.72 18.91 -21.04
C HIS A 968 -4.17 18.45 -20.88
N PHE A 969 -4.69 17.62 -21.79
CA PHE A 969 -6.07 17.13 -21.70
C PHE A 969 -6.33 16.34 -20.41
N VAL A 970 -5.35 15.55 -19.96
CA VAL A 970 -5.47 14.73 -18.73
C VAL A 970 -5.62 15.60 -17.46
N GLU A 971 -5.08 16.82 -17.47
CA GLU A 971 -5.14 17.78 -16.36
C GLU A 971 -6.48 18.50 -16.27
N GLN A 972 -7.36 18.36 -17.28
CA GLN A 972 -8.66 19.01 -17.30
C GLN A 972 -9.73 18.29 -16.45
N PHE A 973 -9.47 17.05 -16.05
CA PHE A 973 -10.35 16.31 -15.17
C PHE A 973 -10.11 16.70 -13.71
N ASP A 974 -11.17 16.95 -12.95
CA ASP A 974 -11.07 16.98 -11.49
C ASP A 974 -11.02 15.54 -10.89
N SER A 975 -10.72 15.42 -9.59
CA SER A 975 -10.60 14.12 -8.93
C SER A 975 -11.88 13.27 -8.96
N ALA A 976 -13.05 13.90 -8.90
CA ALA A 976 -14.33 13.19 -8.92
C ALA A 976 -14.64 12.68 -10.34
N GLN A 977 -14.45 13.54 -11.34
CA GLN A 977 -14.60 13.20 -12.75
C GLN A 977 -13.65 12.07 -13.17
N MET A 978 -12.37 12.15 -12.78
CA MET A 978 -11.40 11.09 -13.05
C MET A 978 -11.81 9.77 -12.38
N THR A 979 -12.31 9.82 -11.13
CA THR A 979 -12.81 8.62 -10.44
C THR A 979 -13.99 7.97 -11.19
N MET A 980 -14.90 8.77 -11.76
CA MET A 980 -16.00 8.27 -12.59
C MET A 980 -15.47 7.57 -13.85
N VAL A 981 -14.49 8.19 -14.56
CA VAL A 981 -13.86 7.60 -15.74
C VAL A 981 -13.18 6.27 -15.40
N LEU A 982 -12.39 6.22 -14.32
CA LEU A 982 -11.69 5.01 -13.90
C LEU A 982 -12.64 3.88 -13.49
N THR A 983 -13.74 4.22 -12.81
CA THR A 983 -14.77 3.25 -12.42
C THR A 983 -15.43 2.66 -13.66
N SER A 984 -15.87 3.50 -14.61
CA SER A 984 -16.45 3.05 -15.88
C SER A 984 -15.47 2.25 -16.73
N LEU A 985 -14.19 2.64 -16.76
CA LEU A 985 -13.13 1.93 -17.47
C LEU A 985 -12.87 0.54 -16.88
N ASN A 986 -12.80 0.43 -15.55
CA ASN A 986 -12.65 -0.86 -14.88
C ASN A 986 -13.83 -1.81 -15.16
N VAL A 987 -15.06 -1.28 -15.21
CA VAL A 987 -16.25 -2.05 -15.59
C VAL A 987 -16.15 -2.50 -17.06
N ALA A 988 -15.83 -1.59 -17.98
CA ALA A 988 -15.72 -1.90 -19.41
C ALA A 988 -14.66 -2.98 -19.68
N LEU A 989 -13.46 -2.85 -19.11
CA LEU A 989 -12.40 -3.86 -19.24
C LEU A 989 -12.81 -5.21 -18.63
N GLY A 990 -13.56 -5.20 -17.53
CA GLY A 990 -14.11 -6.41 -16.91
C GLY A 990 -15.16 -7.14 -17.75
N GLN A 991 -15.83 -6.43 -18.66
CA GLN A 991 -16.89 -6.96 -19.53
C GLN A 991 -16.38 -7.40 -20.92
N ILE A 992 -15.08 -7.26 -21.21
CA ILE A 992 -14.49 -7.77 -22.46
C ILE A 992 -14.68 -9.29 -22.52
N ASN A 993 -15.34 -9.75 -23.59
CA ASN A 993 -15.57 -11.17 -23.89
C ASN A 993 -14.40 -11.74 -24.73
N PRO A 994 -14.21 -13.07 -24.78
CA PRO A 994 -13.22 -13.68 -25.67
C PRO A 994 -13.40 -13.26 -27.14
N CYS A 995 -12.28 -13.13 -27.86
CA CYS A 995 -12.29 -12.73 -29.27
C CYS A 995 -13.10 -13.73 -30.12
N PRO A 996 -14.01 -13.26 -31.02
CA PRO A 996 -14.81 -14.14 -31.88
C PRO A 996 -13.93 -15.06 -32.77
N ARG A 997 -14.27 -16.35 -32.85
CA ARG A 997 -13.56 -17.31 -33.72
C ARG A 997 -13.89 -17.06 -35.19
N LYS A 998 -12.86 -17.04 -36.05
CA LYS A 998 -13.01 -16.90 -37.51
C LYS A 998 -13.71 -18.12 -38.13
N LYS A 999 -14.97 -17.96 -38.56
CA LYS A 999 -15.71 -18.98 -39.34
C LYS A 999 -16.28 -18.42 -40.65
N SER A 1000 -16.37 -17.09 -40.80
CA SER A 1000 -16.92 -16.38 -41.96
C SER A 1000 -16.36 -14.96 -42.10
N ALA A 1001 -16.57 -14.31 -43.25
CA ALA A 1001 -16.17 -12.91 -43.48
C ALA A 1001 -16.86 -11.89 -42.53
N LYS A 1002 -18.02 -12.24 -41.94
CA LYS A 1002 -18.64 -11.41 -40.90
C LYS A 1002 -17.89 -11.50 -39.56
N ASP A 1003 -17.27 -12.64 -39.28
CA ASP A 1003 -16.47 -12.86 -38.07
C ASP A 1003 -15.14 -12.11 -38.13
N ASP A 1004 -14.58 -11.89 -39.33
CA ASP A 1004 -13.38 -11.05 -39.51
C ASP A 1004 -13.64 -9.60 -39.09
N ARG A 1005 -14.77 -9.01 -39.51
CA ARG A 1005 -15.14 -7.64 -39.09
C ARG A 1005 -15.43 -7.56 -37.59
N ALA A 1006 -16.03 -8.60 -37.01
CA ALA A 1006 -16.27 -8.68 -35.56
C ALA A 1006 -14.96 -8.75 -34.76
N ALA A 1007 -13.99 -9.55 -35.21
CA ALA A 1007 -12.67 -9.64 -34.60
C ALA A 1007 -11.89 -8.32 -34.70
N VAL A 1008 -11.92 -7.64 -35.85
CA VAL A 1008 -11.30 -6.32 -36.01
C VAL A 1008 -11.92 -5.27 -35.09
N ASN A 1009 -13.25 -5.24 -34.99
CA ASN A 1009 -13.94 -4.34 -34.06
C ASN A 1009 -13.60 -4.65 -32.60
N TRP A 1010 -13.50 -5.93 -32.24
CA TRP A 1010 -13.10 -6.37 -30.91
C TRP A 1010 -11.67 -5.91 -30.56
N MET A 1011 -10.71 -6.11 -31.48
CA MET A 1011 -9.33 -5.66 -31.32
C MET A 1011 -9.29 -4.14 -31.10
N ARG A 1012 -9.96 -3.38 -31.97
CA ARG A 1012 -10.01 -1.92 -31.89
C ARG A 1012 -10.62 -1.41 -30.58
N ALA A 1013 -11.79 -1.93 -30.19
CA ALA A 1013 -12.46 -1.51 -28.97
C ALA A 1013 -11.61 -1.83 -27.72
N THR A 1014 -10.99 -3.01 -27.70
CA THR A 1014 -10.09 -3.43 -26.62
C THR A 1014 -8.86 -2.53 -26.54
N THR A 1015 -8.17 -2.27 -27.66
CA THR A 1015 -6.98 -1.41 -27.67
C THR A 1015 -7.32 0.02 -27.26
N GLU A 1016 -8.43 0.61 -27.74
CA GLU A 1016 -8.80 2.00 -27.39
C GLU A 1016 -9.05 2.15 -25.87
N LEU A 1017 -9.64 1.16 -25.19
CA LEU A 1017 -9.80 1.19 -23.73
C LEU A 1017 -8.44 1.09 -23.00
N LEU A 1018 -7.53 0.24 -23.49
CA LEU A 1018 -6.18 0.10 -22.94
C LEU A 1018 -5.32 1.36 -23.19
N GLU A 1019 -5.49 2.02 -24.33
CA GLU A 1019 -4.87 3.31 -24.65
C GLU A 1019 -5.36 4.42 -23.72
N LEU A 1020 -6.67 4.43 -23.40
CA LEU A 1020 -7.19 5.34 -22.38
C LEU A 1020 -6.55 5.06 -21.03
N LEU A 1021 -6.45 3.79 -20.63
CA LEU A 1021 -5.80 3.40 -19.36
C LEU A 1021 -4.34 3.89 -19.30
N LEU A 1022 -3.60 3.71 -20.39
CA LEU A 1022 -2.22 4.21 -20.50
C LEU A 1022 -2.20 5.75 -20.41
N GLY A 1023 -3.15 6.42 -21.05
CA GLY A 1023 -3.24 7.89 -21.02
C GLY A 1023 -3.57 8.45 -19.63
N VAL A 1024 -4.50 7.84 -18.89
CA VAL A 1024 -4.91 8.34 -17.56
C VAL A 1024 -3.84 8.11 -16.50
N LEU A 1025 -2.93 7.14 -16.69
CA LEU A 1025 -1.77 6.96 -15.81
C LEU A 1025 -0.86 8.20 -15.76
N ARG A 1026 -0.93 9.09 -16.75
CA ARG A 1026 -0.25 10.39 -16.77
C ARG A 1026 -0.73 11.34 -15.66
N THR A 1027 -1.87 11.08 -15.03
CA THR A 1027 -2.33 11.82 -13.84
C THR A 1027 -1.36 11.72 -12.66
N ARG A 1028 -0.44 10.74 -12.64
CA ARG A 1028 0.64 10.64 -11.63
C ARG A 1028 1.58 11.86 -11.62
N GLU A 1029 1.67 12.60 -12.71
CA GLU A 1029 2.42 13.86 -12.79
C GLU A 1029 1.53 15.10 -12.58
N ALA A 1030 0.26 14.93 -12.22
CA ALA A 1030 -0.64 16.06 -11.99
C ALA A 1030 -0.21 16.87 -10.75
N ALA A 1031 -0.36 18.20 -10.85
CA ALA A 1031 -0.09 19.11 -9.72
C ALA A 1031 -1.06 18.90 -8.54
N ASP A 1032 -2.30 18.47 -8.81
CA ASP A 1032 -3.27 18.12 -7.78
C ASP A 1032 -2.91 16.79 -7.11
N VAL A 1033 -2.63 16.85 -5.80
CA VAL A 1033 -2.25 15.69 -4.98
C VAL A 1033 -3.31 14.59 -5.01
N ARG A 1034 -4.60 14.92 -5.02
CA ARG A 1034 -5.67 13.92 -5.03
C ARG A 1034 -5.65 13.14 -6.34
N LEU A 1035 -5.55 13.83 -7.48
CA LEU A 1035 -5.44 13.20 -8.80
C LEU A 1035 -4.19 12.34 -8.91
N ARG A 1036 -3.03 12.87 -8.50
CA ARG A 1036 -1.76 12.14 -8.48
C ARG A 1036 -1.82 10.84 -7.69
N MET A 1037 -2.56 10.85 -6.58
CA MET A 1037 -2.65 9.69 -5.70
C MET A 1037 -3.62 8.61 -6.21
N LEU A 1038 -4.59 8.93 -7.09
CA LEU A 1038 -5.64 7.99 -7.52
C LEU A 1038 -5.11 6.70 -8.15
N LEU A 1039 -4.07 6.81 -8.98
CA LEU A 1039 -3.54 5.69 -9.76
C LEU A 1039 -2.21 5.15 -9.25
N GLN A 1040 -1.82 5.42 -8.01
CA GLN A 1040 -0.61 4.81 -7.44
C GLN A 1040 -0.77 3.28 -7.32
N PRO A 1041 0.30 2.46 -7.44
CA PRO A 1041 0.24 0.99 -7.52
C PRO A 1041 -0.57 0.27 -6.42
N HIS A 1042 -0.68 0.89 -5.24
CA HIS A 1042 -1.37 0.30 -4.09
C HIS A 1042 -2.83 0.73 -3.93
N GLN A 1043 -3.31 1.66 -4.76
CA GLN A 1043 -4.71 2.08 -4.70
C GLN A 1043 -5.63 0.96 -5.15
N GLN A 1044 -6.81 0.87 -4.51
CA GLN A 1044 -7.79 -0.19 -4.80
C GLN A 1044 -8.20 -0.21 -6.27
N ILE A 1045 -8.40 0.96 -6.88
CA ILE A 1045 -8.75 1.07 -8.30
C ILE A 1045 -7.59 0.63 -9.21
N THR A 1046 -6.34 0.96 -8.88
CA THR A 1046 -5.16 0.51 -9.62
C THR A 1046 -4.99 -1.00 -9.57
N LYS A 1047 -5.15 -1.61 -8.38
CA LYS A 1047 -5.14 -3.07 -8.21
C LYS A 1047 -6.27 -3.74 -8.99
N ALA A 1048 -7.45 -3.13 -9.04
CA ALA A 1048 -8.56 -3.62 -9.86
C ALA A 1048 -8.23 -3.56 -11.36
N LEU A 1049 -7.70 -2.43 -11.84
CA LEU A 1049 -7.31 -2.25 -13.24
C LEU A 1049 -6.18 -3.20 -13.66
N ALA A 1050 -5.17 -3.41 -12.80
CA ALA A 1050 -4.10 -4.40 -13.02
C ALA A 1050 -4.68 -5.79 -13.28
N ARG A 1051 -5.64 -6.24 -12.44
CA ARG A 1051 -6.34 -7.52 -12.64
C ARG A 1051 -7.12 -7.57 -13.94
N ARG A 1052 -7.71 -6.46 -14.39
CA ARG A 1052 -8.40 -6.40 -15.69
C ARG A 1052 -7.42 -6.53 -16.85
N VAL A 1053 -6.26 -5.88 -16.77
CA VAL A 1053 -5.20 -5.97 -17.79
C VAL A 1053 -4.66 -7.40 -17.89
N GLU A 1054 -4.45 -8.08 -16.76
CA GLU A 1054 -4.03 -9.49 -16.75
C GLU A 1054 -5.09 -10.39 -17.41
N ARG A 1055 -6.36 -10.24 -17.05
CA ARG A 1055 -7.46 -10.99 -17.71
C ARG A 1055 -7.52 -10.72 -19.21
N VAL A 1056 -7.35 -9.47 -19.65
CA VAL A 1056 -7.35 -9.14 -21.08
C VAL A 1056 -6.13 -9.76 -21.78
N SER A 1057 -4.99 -9.85 -21.09
CA SER A 1057 -3.80 -10.54 -21.60
C SER A 1057 -4.09 -12.02 -21.85
N GLU A 1058 -4.73 -12.71 -20.91
CA GLU A 1058 -5.18 -14.10 -21.08
C GLU A 1058 -6.11 -14.26 -22.29
N LEU A 1059 -7.09 -13.36 -22.46
CA LEU A 1059 -8.03 -13.41 -23.61
C LEU A 1059 -7.34 -13.20 -24.97
N VAL A 1060 -6.31 -12.34 -25.00
CA VAL A 1060 -5.51 -12.13 -26.21
C VAL A 1060 -4.67 -13.37 -26.51
N GLU A 1061 -4.07 -13.98 -25.48
CA GLU A 1061 -3.28 -15.21 -25.61
C GLU A 1061 -4.07 -16.40 -26.16
N GLU A 1062 -5.34 -16.53 -25.77
CA GLU A 1062 -6.25 -17.57 -26.27
C GLU A 1062 -6.72 -17.32 -27.72
N SER A 1063 -6.34 -16.20 -28.32
CA SER A 1063 -6.79 -15.75 -29.64
C SER A 1063 -5.63 -15.64 -30.64
N THR A 1064 -5.96 -15.47 -31.93
CA THR A 1064 -4.99 -15.08 -32.97
C THR A 1064 -4.96 -13.56 -33.18
N ALA A 1065 -5.48 -12.77 -32.23
CA ALA A 1065 -5.61 -11.33 -32.36
C ALA A 1065 -4.28 -10.62 -32.08
N ILE A 1066 -3.96 -9.62 -32.89
CA ILE A 1066 -2.80 -8.75 -32.68
C ILE A 1066 -3.36 -7.37 -32.33
N LEU A 1067 -3.12 -6.92 -31.09
CA LEU A 1067 -3.53 -5.59 -30.68
C LEU A 1067 -2.63 -4.55 -31.34
N SER A 1068 -3.18 -3.77 -32.27
CA SER A 1068 -2.53 -2.60 -32.85
C SER A 1068 -2.76 -1.39 -31.96
N CYS A 1069 -1.68 -0.81 -31.43
CA CYS A 1069 -1.71 0.38 -30.58
C CYS A 1069 -1.25 1.61 -31.36
N ARG A 1070 -2.02 2.70 -31.29
CA ARG A 1070 -1.67 4.00 -31.90
C ARG A 1070 -0.48 4.64 -31.20
N VAL A 1071 -0.30 4.39 -29.92
CA VAL A 1071 0.81 4.90 -29.12
C VAL A 1071 2.03 4.01 -29.35
N GLN A 1072 3.10 4.56 -29.91
CA GLN A 1072 4.34 3.82 -30.16
C GLN A 1072 5.14 3.71 -28.86
N ILE A 1073 5.08 2.53 -28.24
CA ILE A 1073 5.75 2.20 -26.99
C ILE A 1073 7.09 1.56 -27.33
N ASN A 1074 8.19 2.18 -26.91
CA ASN A 1074 9.52 1.62 -27.01
C ASN A 1074 9.86 0.97 -25.67
N ILE A 1075 10.04 -0.35 -25.69
CA ILE A 1075 10.25 -1.13 -24.48
C ILE A 1075 11.11 -2.35 -24.78
N GLU A 1076 12.12 -2.58 -23.93
CA GLU A 1076 12.91 -3.80 -23.97
C GLU A 1076 12.21 -4.87 -23.13
N LYS A 1077 11.72 -5.91 -23.81
CA LYS A 1077 11.13 -7.07 -23.14
C LYS A 1077 12.22 -8.11 -22.87
N PRO A 1078 12.17 -8.84 -21.74
CA PRO A 1078 13.05 -9.99 -21.52
C PRO A 1078 12.96 -10.99 -22.67
N ASP A 1079 14.08 -11.64 -22.99
CA ASP A 1079 14.14 -12.65 -24.05
C ASP A 1079 13.04 -13.72 -23.85
N GLY A 1080 12.21 -13.90 -24.88
CA GLY A 1080 11.08 -14.85 -24.87
C GLY A 1080 9.72 -14.26 -24.46
N ASP A 1081 9.63 -13.03 -23.93
CA ASP A 1081 8.33 -12.44 -23.57
C ASP A 1081 7.56 -11.97 -24.82
N HIS A 1082 6.44 -12.64 -25.06
CA HIS A 1082 5.57 -12.45 -26.22
C HIS A 1082 4.33 -11.58 -25.93
N THR A 1083 4.20 -11.00 -24.73
CA THR A 1083 3.08 -10.11 -24.41
C THR A 1083 3.11 -8.87 -25.32
N PRO A 1084 1.97 -8.43 -25.87
CA PRO A 1084 1.89 -7.19 -26.63
C PRO A 1084 2.40 -5.99 -25.83
N ASP A 1085 3.15 -5.09 -26.47
CA ASP A 1085 3.88 -4.00 -25.79
C ASP A 1085 2.98 -3.13 -24.91
N LEU A 1086 1.75 -2.85 -25.36
CA LEU A 1086 0.76 -2.09 -24.58
C LEU A 1086 0.38 -2.80 -23.27
N LEU A 1087 0.10 -4.10 -23.33
CA LEU A 1087 -0.28 -4.88 -22.14
C LEU A 1087 0.91 -5.03 -21.18
N PHE A 1088 2.10 -5.28 -21.71
CA PHE A 1088 3.32 -5.37 -20.92
C PHE A 1088 3.62 -4.03 -20.23
N ALA A 1089 3.53 -2.90 -20.93
CA ALA A 1089 3.74 -1.58 -20.36
C ALA A 1089 2.71 -1.26 -19.27
N LEU A 1090 1.42 -1.51 -19.53
CA LEU A 1090 0.35 -1.31 -18.54
C LEU A 1090 0.58 -2.15 -17.28
N ARG A 1091 1.03 -3.40 -17.41
CA ARG A 1091 1.39 -4.24 -16.28
C ARG A 1091 2.44 -3.56 -15.40
N LEU A 1092 3.57 -3.13 -15.99
CA LEU A 1092 4.66 -2.49 -15.23
C LEU A 1092 4.20 -1.19 -14.55
N TYR A 1093 3.46 -0.33 -15.26
CA TYR A 1093 2.95 0.92 -14.68
C TYR A 1093 1.96 0.66 -13.53
N LEU A 1094 1.03 -0.28 -13.69
CA LEU A 1094 -0.01 -0.55 -12.69
C LEU A 1094 0.54 -1.25 -11.45
N THR A 1095 1.57 -2.10 -11.59
CA THR A 1095 2.23 -2.77 -10.45
C THR A 1095 3.30 -1.92 -9.78
N GLY A 1096 3.74 -0.82 -10.40
CA GLY A 1096 4.84 0.01 -9.90
C GLY A 1096 6.20 -0.66 -10.04
N ASP A 1097 6.39 -1.47 -11.08
CA ASP A 1097 7.68 -2.10 -11.35
C ASP A 1097 8.69 -1.05 -11.84
N ASP A 1098 9.93 -1.09 -11.33
CA ASP A 1098 10.99 -0.14 -11.69
C ASP A 1098 11.30 -0.14 -13.20
N GLY A 1099 11.02 -1.25 -13.91
CA GLY A 1099 11.12 -1.34 -15.36
C GLY A 1099 10.20 -0.37 -16.11
N ALA A 1100 9.16 0.16 -15.47
CA ALA A 1100 8.30 1.19 -16.05
C ALA A 1100 9.09 2.48 -16.38
N ASN A 1101 10.18 2.78 -15.65
CA ASN A 1101 11.03 3.94 -15.91
C ASN A 1101 11.79 3.87 -17.24
N ALA A 1102 11.95 2.67 -17.81
CA ALA A 1102 12.66 2.48 -19.09
C ALA A 1102 11.73 2.57 -20.31
N ILE A 1103 10.43 2.81 -20.10
CA ILE A 1103 9.43 2.85 -21.16
C ILE A 1103 9.37 4.24 -21.75
N HIS A 1104 9.63 4.36 -23.05
CA HIS A 1104 9.56 5.63 -23.77
C HIS A 1104 8.44 5.63 -24.81
N ILE A 1105 7.69 6.73 -24.88
CA ILE A 1105 6.64 6.91 -25.88
C ILE A 1105 7.16 7.85 -26.97
N SER A 1106 7.41 7.32 -28.16
CA SER A 1106 8.11 8.07 -29.23
C SER A 1106 7.19 8.86 -30.16
N ARG A 1107 6.01 8.33 -30.47
CA ARG A 1107 5.04 8.96 -31.37
C ARG A 1107 3.64 8.37 -31.20
N ILE A 1108 2.66 9.03 -31.80
CA ILE A 1108 1.28 8.55 -31.88
C ILE A 1108 0.84 8.52 -33.34
N SER A 1109 0.49 7.33 -33.83
CA SER A 1109 0.09 7.06 -35.21
C SER A 1109 -1.44 7.04 -35.35
N ASP A 1110 -2.02 8.18 -35.74
CA ASP A 1110 -3.47 8.30 -35.95
C ASP A 1110 -3.89 8.00 -37.41
N SER A 1111 -2.95 7.58 -38.27
CA SER A 1111 -3.24 7.18 -39.65
C SER A 1111 -4.03 5.88 -39.66
N GLN A 1112 -5.23 5.91 -40.23
CA GLN A 1112 -6.08 4.73 -40.47
C GLN A 1112 -5.60 3.90 -41.67
N ASP A 1113 -4.29 3.72 -41.84
CA ASP A 1113 -3.75 2.83 -42.87
C ASP A 1113 -3.71 1.40 -42.31
N GLU A 1114 -4.90 0.79 -42.19
CA GLU A 1114 -5.16 -0.65 -42.31
C GLU A 1114 -6.52 -0.89 -42.98
#